data_AF-A0A1L9TQM8-F1
#
_entry.id   AF-A0A1L9TQM8-F1
#
_cell.length_a   1.000
_cell.length_b   1.000
_cell.length_c   1.000
_cell.angle_alpha   90.00
_cell.angle_beta   90.00
_cell.angle_gamma   90.00
#
_symmetry.space_group_name_H-M   'P 1'
#
loop_
_entity.id
_entity.type
_entity.pdbx_description
1 polymer ?
#
loop_
_entity_poly.entity_id
_entity_poly.type
_entity_poly.pdbx_seq_one_letter_code
_entity_poly.pdbx_strand_id
1 'polypeptide(L)'
;MPSGPNPLIISAERIALSSLICSVPAPPTRNDTACLSSLNRKYALPLHKERQLARTLAFLSHSKDDVDHIPALCLEEDQDTGGLNVIFAVNRFSHQDGGPAITRIKTGFDRLFSTLASMSAIPRGQGYRRVLVDVIAMCSGRILSRLRLARSNRKRDRRPFRDSLREAVLAAKRIGQQKLRESNMWEVLNQFTARAREAEKLIDSWSRHQVETRLIDLVEGIYQVHRIPQLSALIRAIPNRDLNPTAKESILNIVSKVSRYRECARFLYRTAKKCALARKMRAVPVDLPREAYDTASLNGYAPSLSSRIEEASSKKQQKRLMNAICSVSKLTEQEAIAQYPQQVAKTLTEGKIHAEVQLIAYCELQKPKLYPRLVCSSKDACFLCNMFLLEYRKILTPRSHGRLYPGWRLPCLPQLAELELTFCDTLDSHLKETLCRLLSKKQTPVHPYPNESTLFTLPSSSTTRAPVSSNASQAVTPRAQEEHLPLSLDRGNICISSDPSAASATEATGLGNANGLPDAVVSLPRHRGLRHYSLIRNSTTQGRLSVGETSAVYTTGSINIHFEHSTGTKNMDHWLKLMDIERVAEAQTADSPSAVLDAFRLEQAVTICGRNVLYLTAKDSVLEIGWRAVANDSAFQRVRDD
;
A
#
# COMPACT_ATOMS: atom_id res chain seq x y z
N MET A 1 49.17 -9.86 -1.84
CA MET A 1 48.51 -9.81 -3.16
C MET A 1 48.38 -8.34 -3.57
N PRO A 2 48.75 -7.95 -4.79
CA PRO A 2 48.27 -6.69 -5.36
C PRO A 2 46.75 -6.81 -5.54
N SER A 3 45.97 -5.97 -4.86
CA SER A 3 44.52 -5.97 -4.98
C SER A 3 44.13 -5.51 -6.38
N GLY A 4 43.25 -6.28 -7.06
CA GLY A 4 42.58 -5.80 -8.27
C GLY A 4 41.78 -4.52 -8.00
N PRO A 5 41.42 -3.76 -9.04
CA PRO A 5 40.70 -2.50 -8.90
C PRO A 5 39.41 -2.68 -8.08
N ASN A 6 39.21 -1.82 -7.08
CA ASN A 6 38.12 -1.96 -6.11
C ASN A 6 36.75 -1.87 -6.82
N PRO A 7 35.88 -2.91 -6.76
CA PRO A 7 34.60 -2.94 -7.47
C PRO A 7 33.69 -1.74 -7.21
N LEU A 8 33.72 -1.14 -6.02
CA LEU A 8 32.93 0.06 -5.70
C LEU A 8 33.39 1.25 -6.54
N ILE A 9 34.70 1.43 -6.72
CA ILE A 9 35.27 2.53 -7.52
C ILE A 9 34.91 2.32 -8.99
N ILE A 10 35.14 1.13 -9.56
CA ILE A 10 34.82 0.90 -10.98
C ILE A 10 33.31 0.96 -11.24
N SER A 11 32.48 0.52 -10.28
CA SER A 11 31.02 0.68 -10.38
C SER A 11 30.62 2.16 -10.39
N ALA A 12 31.17 2.97 -9.49
CA ALA A 12 30.94 4.41 -9.45
C ALA A 12 31.40 5.12 -10.75
N GLU A 13 32.58 4.76 -11.28
CA GLU A 13 33.09 5.26 -12.56
C GLU A 13 32.16 4.96 -13.75
N ARG A 14 31.70 3.71 -13.84
CA ARG A 14 30.79 3.25 -14.91
C ARG A 14 29.40 3.89 -14.78
N ILE A 15 28.90 4.06 -13.56
CA ILE A 15 27.63 4.74 -13.27
C ILE A 15 27.72 6.23 -13.63
N ALA A 16 28.80 6.91 -13.26
CA ALA A 16 29.01 8.31 -13.59
C ALA A 16 29.05 8.54 -15.11
N LEU A 17 29.83 7.76 -15.86
CA LEU A 17 29.91 7.87 -17.32
C LEU A 17 28.57 7.53 -17.98
N SER A 18 27.90 6.46 -17.53
CA SER A 18 26.55 6.12 -17.99
C SER A 18 25.55 7.26 -17.74
N SER A 19 25.66 7.97 -16.63
CA SER A 19 24.74 9.06 -16.27
C SER A 19 24.89 10.33 -17.13
N LEU A 20 26.10 10.60 -17.64
CA LEU A 20 26.33 11.66 -18.63
C LEU A 20 25.69 11.31 -19.98
N ILE A 21 25.58 10.02 -20.30
CA ILE A 21 25.11 9.52 -21.60
C ILE A 21 23.58 9.31 -21.61
N CYS A 22 23.00 8.65 -20.61
CA CYS A 22 21.56 8.41 -20.55
C CYS A 22 21.02 8.15 -19.14
N SER A 23 19.94 8.84 -18.77
CA SER A 23 19.23 8.60 -17.51
C SER A 23 18.30 7.38 -17.55
N VAL A 24 17.96 6.86 -18.73
CA VAL A 24 17.08 5.69 -18.93
C VAL A 24 17.73 4.70 -19.92
N PRO A 25 18.77 3.94 -19.52
CA PRO A 25 19.54 3.11 -20.45
C PRO A 25 18.75 1.93 -21.06
N ALA A 26 17.62 1.54 -20.46
CA ALA A 26 16.75 0.47 -20.96
C ALA A 26 15.26 0.86 -20.84
N PRO A 27 14.37 0.32 -21.68
CA PRO A 27 12.93 0.53 -21.54
C PRO A 27 12.36 -0.25 -20.32
N PRO A 28 11.12 0.03 -19.88
CA PRO A 28 10.48 -0.73 -18.81
C PRO A 28 10.19 -2.19 -19.19
N THR A 29 10.92 -3.14 -18.59
CA THR A 29 10.82 -4.57 -18.90
C THR A 29 9.91 -5.36 -17.94
N ARG A 30 9.75 -6.65 -18.26
CA ARG A 30 9.37 -7.72 -17.33
C ARG A 30 10.46 -8.77 -17.43
N ASN A 31 10.97 -9.26 -16.30
CA ASN A 31 11.93 -10.36 -16.32
C ASN A 31 11.16 -11.68 -16.43
N ASP A 32 11.69 -12.65 -17.15
CA ASP A 32 11.11 -13.99 -17.16
C ASP A 32 11.32 -14.68 -15.81
N THR A 33 10.43 -15.61 -15.50
CA THR A 33 10.38 -16.39 -14.26
C THR A 33 10.14 -17.88 -14.53
N ALA A 34 10.22 -18.33 -15.79
CA ALA A 34 10.18 -19.75 -16.13
C ALA A 34 11.36 -20.51 -15.49
N CYS A 35 12.55 -19.91 -15.45
CA CYS A 35 13.73 -20.45 -14.75
C CYS A 35 13.46 -20.74 -13.25
N LEU A 36 12.72 -19.87 -12.55
CA LEU A 36 12.30 -20.05 -11.16
C LEU A 36 11.16 -21.08 -11.00
N SER A 37 10.52 -21.50 -12.11
CA SER A 37 9.36 -22.38 -12.07
C SER A 37 9.72 -23.86 -11.96
N SER A 38 10.94 -24.25 -12.33
CA SER A 38 11.52 -25.58 -12.04
C SER A 38 11.64 -25.82 -10.53
N LEU A 39 11.98 -24.78 -9.77
CA LEU A 39 12.14 -24.81 -8.31
C LEU A 39 10.82 -24.99 -7.56
N ASN A 40 9.65 -24.81 -8.19
CA ASN A 40 8.34 -24.83 -7.52
C ASN A 40 8.12 -26.07 -6.62
N ARG A 41 8.66 -27.25 -6.97
CA ARG A 41 8.50 -28.48 -6.19
C ARG A 41 9.09 -28.42 -4.78
N LYS A 42 9.96 -27.44 -4.47
CA LYS A 42 10.59 -27.25 -3.15
C LYS A 42 9.85 -26.31 -2.19
N TYR A 43 8.76 -25.67 -2.63
CA TYR A 43 8.11 -24.56 -1.92
C TYR A 43 6.63 -24.86 -1.67
N ALA A 44 6.13 -24.62 -0.46
CA ALA A 44 4.72 -24.77 -0.11
C ALA A 44 3.87 -23.57 -0.56
N LEU A 45 4.47 -22.40 -0.79
CA LEU A 45 3.82 -21.27 -1.48
C LEU A 45 4.14 -21.34 -2.99
N PRO A 46 3.15 -21.49 -3.88
CA PRO A 46 3.38 -21.40 -5.33
C PRO A 46 3.90 -20.01 -5.74
N LEU A 47 4.84 -19.96 -6.69
CA LEU A 47 5.49 -18.72 -7.16
C LEU A 47 4.51 -17.60 -7.56
N HIS A 48 3.33 -17.93 -8.09
CA HIS A 48 2.30 -16.92 -8.41
C HIS A 48 1.65 -16.30 -7.15
N LYS A 49 1.53 -17.05 -6.05
CA LYS A 49 1.02 -16.54 -4.77
C LYS A 49 2.10 -15.74 -4.04
N GLU A 50 3.35 -16.20 -4.06
CA GLU A 50 4.50 -15.42 -3.57
C GLU A 50 4.53 -14.05 -4.26
N ARG A 51 4.49 -14.03 -5.60
CA ARG A 51 4.47 -12.78 -6.40
C ARG A 51 3.34 -11.84 -6.02
N GLN A 52 2.12 -12.35 -5.80
CA GLN A 52 0.98 -11.52 -5.42
C GLN A 52 1.07 -11.01 -3.97
N LEU A 53 1.58 -11.84 -3.05
CA LEU A 53 1.75 -11.50 -1.65
C LEU A 53 2.91 -10.51 -1.44
N ALA A 54 4.09 -10.78 -2.02
CA ALA A 54 5.25 -9.91 -1.99
C ALA A 54 4.93 -8.53 -2.58
N ARG A 55 4.31 -8.46 -3.77
CA ARG A 55 3.90 -7.16 -4.36
C ARG A 55 2.81 -6.45 -3.56
N THR A 56 1.93 -7.18 -2.86
CA THR A 56 0.95 -6.59 -1.94
C THR A 56 1.64 -5.95 -0.74
N LEU A 57 2.49 -6.70 -0.04
CA LEU A 57 3.19 -6.20 1.14
C LEU A 57 4.16 -5.06 0.77
N ALA A 58 4.88 -5.17 -0.35
CA ALA A 58 5.77 -4.13 -0.85
C ALA A 58 5.04 -2.82 -1.23
N PHE A 59 3.79 -2.89 -1.67
CA PHE A 59 2.95 -1.71 -1.90
C PHE A 59 2.51 -1.03 -0.59
N LEU A 60 2.33 -1.81 0.49
CA LEU A 60 1.92 -1.33 1.81
C LEU A 60 3.08 -0.76 2.63
N SER A 61 4.28 -1.37 2.55
CA SER A 61 5.48 -0.90 3.28
C SER A 61 5.87 0.55 2.92
N HIS A 62 5.55 1.01 1.70
CA HIS A 62 5.71 2.40 1.29
C HIS A 62 4.63 3.31 1.93
N SER A 63 4.72 3.44 3.26
CA SER A 63 3.76 4.05 4.20
C SER A 63 3.74 5.58 4.23
N LYS A 64 4.80 6.24 3.75
CA LYS A 64 4.95 7.71 3.69
C LYS A 64 5.51 8.11 2.32
N ASP A 65 5.29 9.34 1.86
CA ASP A 65 5.89 9.87 0.61
C ASP A 65 7.36 10.24 0.81
N ASP A 66 8.14 9.21 1.12
CA ASP A 66 9.56 9.25 1.39
C ASP A 66 10.28 8.70 0.16
N VAL A 67 10.99 9.56 -0.56
CA VAL A 67 11.76 9.18 -1.77
C VAL A 67 13.17 8.71 -1.42
N ASP A 68 13.57 8.93 -0.17
CA ASP A 68 14.92 8.76 0.33
C ASP A 68 15.12 7.37 0.94
N HIS A 69 14.04 6.78 1.47
CA HIS A 69 13.97 5.45 2.09
C HIS A 69 12.94 4.53 1.39
N ILE A 70 13.06 4.37 0.07
CA ILE A 70 12.18 3.48 -0.72
C ILE A 70 12.29 2.03 -0.17
N PRO A 71 11.18 1.36 0.19
CA PRO A 71 11.24 -0.02 0.66
C PRO A 71 11.20 -1.05 -0.47
N ALA A 72 11.85 -2.18 -0.24
CA ALA A 72 11.67 -3.43 -0.99
C ALA A 72 11.58 -4.59 0.00
N LEU A 73 10.99 -5.71 -0.42
CA LEU A 73 10.92 -6.94 0.39
C LEU A 73 10.88 -8.19 -0.47
N CYS A 74 11.20 -9.32 0.14
CA CYS A 74 11.05 -10.66 -0.41
C CYS A 74 10.32 -11.57 0.61
N LEU A 75 10.11 -12.83 0.25
CA LEU A 75 9.41 -13.81 1.10
C LEU A 75 10.26 -15.09 1.20
N GLU A 76 10.57 -15.50 2.42
CA GLU A 76 11.34 -16.70 2.73
C GLU A 76 10.46 -17.70 3.49
N GLU A 77 10.43 -18.95 3.03
CA GLU A 77 9.69 -20.04 3.66
C GLU A 77 10.56 -20.73 4.72
N ASP A 78 10.39 -20.29 5.96
CA ASP A 78 11.03 -20.89 7.13
C ASP A 78 10.47 -22.31 7.33
N GLN A 79 11.27 -23.30 6.97
CA GLN A 79 10.95 -24.73 7.07
C GLN A 79 10.89 -25.22 8.52
N ASP A 80 11.60 -24.58 9.45
CA ASP A 80 11.79 -25.07 10.82
C ASP A 80 10.62 -24.65 11.74
N THR A 81 10.07 -23.44 11.55
CA THR A 81 8.82 -23.03 12.22
C THR A 81 7.57 -23.22 11.35
N GLY A 82 7.74 -23.62 10.09
CA GLY A 82 6.69 -23.69 9.07
C GLY A 82 6.00 -22.33 8.88
N GLY A 83 6.80 -21.26 8.83
CA GLY A 83 6.38 -19.86 8.81
C GLY A 83 6.67 -19.15 7.49
N LEU A 84 6.42 -17.84 7.43
CA LEU A 84 6.78 -17.03 6.27
C LEU A 84 7.44 -15.72 6.72
N ASN A 85 8.75 -15.63 6.53
CA ASN A 85 9.52 -14.44 6.85
C ASN A 85 9.32 -13.40 5.74
N VAL A 86 8.77 -12.25 6.13
CA VAL A 86 8.62 -11.07 5.27
C VAL A 86 9.85 -10.20 5.48
N ILE A 87 10.93 -10.54 4.77
CA ILE A 87 12.23 -9.88 4.88
C ILE A 87 12.18 -8.56 4.10
N PHE A 88 12.42 -7.42 4.75
CA PHE A 88 12.29 -6.11 4.12
C PHE A 88 13.47 -5.16 4.44
N ALA A 89 13.82 -4.33 3.46
CA ALA A 89 14.82 -3.27 3.58
C ALA A 89 14.25 -1.93 3.10
N VAL A 90 14.96 -0.85 3.36
CA VAL A 90 14.77 0.48 2.73
C VAL A 90 16.07 0.90 2.05
N ASN A 91 16.02 1.82 1.09
CA ASN A 91 17.24 2.49 0.62
C ASN A 91 17.94 3.17 1.79
N ARG A 92 19.26 2.96 1.93
CA ARG A 92 20.08 3.50 3.03
C ARG A 92 21.40 4.05 2.51
N PHE A 93 21.84 5.17 3.07
CA PHE A 93 23.19 5.68 2.93
C PHE A 93 24.16 5.02 3.92
N SER A 94 23.74 4.83 5.19
CA SER A 94 24.57 4.31 6.29
C SER A 94 23.82 3.33 7.20
N HIS A 95 24.55 2.66 8.11
CA HIS A 95 24.00 1.76 9.14
C HIS A 95 22.99 2.43 10.10
N GLN A 96 22.99 3.76 10.23
CA GLN A 96 22.00 4.48 11.05
C GLN A 96 20.85 5.08 10.22
N ASP A 97 21.03 5.17 8.90
CA ASP A 97 20.04 5.75 7.99
C ASP A 97 18.74 4.91 7.92
N GLY A 98 17.62 5.54 7.58
CA GLY A 98 16.33 4.88 7.37
C GLY A 98 15.65 4.27 8.61
N GLY A 99 16.25 4.28 9.80
CA GLY A 99 15.70 3.67 11.02
C GLY A 99 14.21 4.00 11.30
N PRO A 100 13.80 5.29 11.30
CA PRO A 100 12.39 5.68 11.49
C PRO A 100 11.42 5.22 10.38
N ALA A 101 11.92 4.79 9.22
CA ALA A 101 11.13 4.14 8.19
C ALA A 101 11.02 2.62 8.45
N ILE A 102 12.13 1.98 8.81
CA ILE A 102 12.20 0.54 9.17
C ILE A 102 11.25 0.24 10.33
N THR A 103 11.32 0.98 11.44
CA THR A 103 10.45 0.81 12.61
C THR A 103 8.97 0.93 12.22
N ARG A 104 8.61 1.94 11.42
CA ARG A 104 7.21 2.17 10.98
C ARG A 104 6.69 1.03 10.12
N ILE A 105 7.52 0.46 9.25
CA ILE A 105 7.17 -0.71 8.43
C ILE A 105 6.99 -1.92 9.34
N LYS A 106 7.92 -2.16 10.28
CA LYS A 106 7.85 -3.28 11.21
C LYS A 106 6.57 -3.22 12.06
N THR A 107 6.32 -2.13 12.77
CA THR A 107 5.11 -1.96 13.62
C THR A 107 3.82 -2.11 12.82
N GLY A 108 3.77 -1.57 11.59
CA GLY A 108 2.60 -1.71 10.72
C GLY A 108 2.35 -3.15 10.26
N PHE A 109 3.42 -3.88 9.91
CA PHE A 109 3.33 -5.29 9.55
C PHE A 109 3.06 -6.19 10.77
N ASP A 110 3.71 -5.98 11.91
CA ASP A 110 3.49 -6.77 13.13
C ASP A 110 2.00 -6.76 13.53
N ARG A 111 1.39 -5.55 13.59
CA ARG A 111 -0.05 -5.40 13.89
C ARG A 111 -0.94 -6.09 12.86
N LEU A 112 -0.68 -5.86 11.56
CA LEU A 112 -1.40 -6.49 10.46
C LEU A 112 -1.28 -8.02 10.50
N PHE A 113 -0.10 -8.56 10.79
CA PHE A 113 0.15 -10.00 10.84
C PHE A 113 -0.47 -10.63 12.08
N SER A 114 -0.51 -9.94 13.23
CA SER A 114 -1.31 -10.38 14.39
C SER A 114 -2.80 -10.51 14.02
N THR A 115 -3.38 -9.52 13.33
CA THR A 115 -4.76 -9.61 12.85
C THR A 115 -4.98 -10.77 11.86
N LEU A 116 -4.01 -11.03 10.96
CA LEU A 116 -4.07 -12.14 10.00
C LEU A 116 -3.90 -13.52 10.67
N ALA A 117 -3.07 -13.62 11.72
CA ALA A 117 -2.90 -14.82 12.53
C ALA A 117 -4.20 -15.21 13.25
N SER A 118 -4.85 -14.23 13.91
CA SER A 118 -6.09 -14.43 14.68
C SER A 118 -7.33 -14.80 13.83
N MET A 119 -7.23 -14.88 12.50
CA MET A 119 -8.39 -14.98 11.59
C MET A 119 -9.25 -16.24 11.72
N SER A 120 -8.78 -17.29 12.38
CA SER A 120 -9.60 -18.46 12.73
C SER A 120 -10.65 -18.13 13.81
N ALA A 121 -10.32 -17.23 14.74
CA ALA A 121 -11.16 -16.87 15.88
C ALA A 121 -12.08 -15.65 15.64
N ILE A 122 -11.89 -14.90 14.54
CA ILE A 122 -12.69 -13.69 14.27
C ILE A 122 -14.07 -14.07 13.70
N PRO A 123 -15.19 -13.56 14.26
CA PRO A 123 -16.54 -13.81 13.76
C PRO A 123 -16.71 -13.52 12.25
N ARG A 124 -17.56 -14.34 11.60
CA ARG A 124 -17.85 -14.23 10.16
C ARG A 124 -18.26 -12.80 9.80
N GLY A 125 -17.58 -12.20 8.82
CA GLY A 125 -17.78 -10.81 8.37
C GLY A 125 -16.80 -9.79 8.95
N GLN A 126 -16.47 -9.86 10.25
CA GLN A 126 -15.68 -8.80 10.91
C GLN A 126 -14.21 -8.75 10.47
N GLY A 127 -13.59 -9.89 10.14
CA GLY A 127 -12.15 -9.97 9.85
C GLY A 127 -11.69 -9.11 8.66
N TYR A 128 -12.54 -8.84 7.67
CA TYR A 128 -12.19 -7.92 6.58
C TYR A 128 -12.03 -6.48 7.08
N ARG A 129 -12.93 -6.03 7.96
CA ARG A 129 -12.91 -4.65 8.49
C ARG A 129 -11.66 -4.40 9.34
N ARG A 130 -11.22 -5.38 10.14
CA ARG A 130 -9.96 -5.28 10.91
C ARG A 130 -8.73 -5.15 10.00
N VAL A 131 -8.60 -6.04 9.00
CA VAL A 131 -7.49 -5.96 8.02
C VAL A 131 -7.52 -4.65 7.22
N LEU A 132 -8.70 -4.08 6.95
CA LEU A 132 -8.83 -2.77 6.28
C LEU A 132 -8.37 -1.61 7.16
N VAL A 133 -8.75 -1.59 8.45
CA VAL A 133 -8.23 -0.65 9.47
C VAL A 133 -6.70 -0.75 9.52
N ASP A 134 -6.17 -1.96 9.71
CA ASP A 134 -4.73 -2.18 9.83
C ASP A 134 -3.92 -1.61 8.66
N VAL A 135 -4.41 -1.86 7.43
CA VAL A 135 -3.84 -1.34 6.18
C VAL A 135 -3.95 0.19 6.09
N ILE A 136 -5.07 0.79 6.49
CA ILE A 136 -5.31 2.23 6.31
C ILE A 136 -4.56 3.07 7.34
N ALA A 137 -4.48 2.68 8.61
CA ALA A 137 -3.57 3.32 9.57
C ALA A 137 -2.11 3.21 9.13
N MET A 138 -1.65 2.01 8.72
CA MET A 138 -0.26 1.79 8.28
C MET A 138 0.13 2.69 7.09
N CYS A 139 -0.79 2.87 6.13
CA CYS A 139 -0.53 3.60 4.90
C CYS A 139 -1.10 5.02 4.87
N SER A 140 -1.64 5.52 5.98
CA SER A 140 -2.33 6.81 6.13
C SER A 140 -1.58 7.98 5.47
N GLY A 141 -0.33 8.21 5.87
CA GLY A 141 0.51 9.28 5.30
C GLY A 141 0.73 9.16 3.78
N ARG A 142 0.75 7.94 3.23
CA ARG A 142 0.83 7.71 1.77
C ARG A 142 -0.50 7.95 1.06
N ILE A 143 -1.62 7.58 1.67
CA ILE A 143 -2.98 7.85 1.16
C ILE A 143 -3.19 9.36 1.04
N LEU A 144 -2.90 10.10 2.13
CA LEU A 144 -3.06 11.56 2.18
C LEU A 144 -2.12 12.30 1.23
N SER A 145 -0.89 11.81 1.02
CA SER A 145 0.01 12.31 -0.02
C SER A 145 -0.55 12.08 -1.43
N ARG A 146 -1.10 10.89 -1.73
CA ARG A 146 -1.67 10.56 -3.05
C ARG A 146 -2.92 11.39 -3.37
N LEU A 147 -3.77 11.66 -2.37
CA LEU A 147 -4.93 12.55 -2.47
C LEU A 147 -4.58 14.04 -2.41
N ARG A 148 -3.31 14.38 -2.13
CA ARG A 148 -2.80 15.77 -1.99
C ARG A 148 -3.49 16.54 -0.85
N LEU A 149 -3.79 15.83 0.24
CA LEU A 149 -4.43 16.36 1.45
C LEU A 149 -3.42 16.62 2.59
N ALA A 150 -2.26 15.94 2.56
CA ALA A 150 -1.16 16.22 3.49
C ALA A 150 -0.36 17.45 3.02
N ARG A 151 -0.09 18.40 3.94
CA ARG A 151 0.86 19.50 3.71
C ARG A 151 2.24 18.92 3.37
N SER A 152 2.76 19.22 2.18
CA SER A 152 4.04 18.69 1.69
C SER A 152 5.01 19.82 1.34
N ASN A 153 6.09 19.94 2.11
CA ASN A 153 7.10 20.99 1.91
C ASN A 153 7.79 20.92 0.53
N ARG A 154 7.82 19.73 -0.11
CA ARG A 154 8.41 19.52 -1.45
C ARG A 154 7.40 19.68 -2.61
N LYS A 155 6.10 19.96 -2.36
CA LYS A 155 5.01 19.89 -3.38
C LYS A 155 3.85 20.87 -3.13
N ARG A 156 4.11 22.15 -2.83
CA ARG A 156 3.06 23.15 -2.53
C ARG A 156 2.07 23.39 -3.66
N ASP A 157 2.50 23.25 -4.92
CA ASP A 157 1.77 23.74 -6.10
C ASP A 157 0.81 22.69 -6.72
N ARG A 158 0.66 21.53 -6.09
CA ARG A 158 -0.14 20.42 -6.62
C ARG A 158 -1.59 20.51 -6.16
N ARG A 159 -2.45 21.16 -6.97
CA ARG A 159 -3.91 21.22 -6.85
C ARG A 159 -4.53 19.97 -6.17
N PRO A 160 -5.34 20.12 -5.10
CA PRO A 160 -5.95 19.00 -4.38
C PRO A 160 -6.70 18.02 -5.28
N PHE A 161 -6.73 16.73 -4.93
CA PHE A 161 -7.40 15.72 -5.76
C PHE A 161 -8.90 15.99 -5.91
N ARG A 162 -9.55 16.53 -4.87
CA ARG A 162 -10.95 17.02 -4.90
C ARG A 162 -11.23 17.90 -6.12
N ASP A 163 -10.38 18.88 -6.37
CA ASP A 163 -10.63 19.89 -7.39
C ASP A 163 -10.29 19.37 -8.81
N SER A 164 -9.37 18.42 -8.92
CA SER A 164 -9.13 17.65 -10.16
C SER A 164 -10.28 16.67 -10.48
N LEU A 165 -10.90 16.09 -9.45
CA LEU A 165 -12.07 15.21 -9.61
C LEU A 165 -13.30 16.03 -10.04
N ARG A 166 -13.56 17.16 -9.38
CA ARG A 166 -14.62 18.11 -9.73
C ARG A 166 -14.49 18.62 -11.17
N GLU A 167 -13.29 19.02 -11.56
CA GLU A 167 -12.97 19.44 -12.93
C GLU A 167 -13.25 18.34 -13.95
N ALA A 168 -12.86 17.10 -13.67
CA ALA A 168 -13.13 15.97 -14.56
C ALA A 168 -14.64 15.69 -14.70
N VAL A 169 -15.44 15.86 -13.65
CA VAL A 169 -16.91 15.76 -13.72
C VAL A 169 -17.49 16.88 -14.60
N LEU A 170 -17.02 18.13 -14.44
CA LEU A 170 -17.45 19.26 -15.27
C LEU A 170 -17.06 19.07 -16.74
N ALA A 171 -15.83 18.67 -17.02
CA ALA A 171 -15.33 18.44 -18.37
C ALA A 171 -16.02 17.24 -19.06
N ALA A 172 -16.31 16.16 -18.32
CA ALA A 172 -17.06 15.01 -18.85
C ALA A 172 -18.53 15.36 -19.18
N LYS A 173 -19.15 16.30 -18.46
CA LYS A 173 -20.47 16.84 -18.78
C LYS A 173 -20.51 17.74 -20.02
N ARG A 174 -19.35 18.24 -20.49
CA ARG A 174 -19.25 19.00 -21.76
C ARG A 174 -19.05 18.11 -22.98
N ILE A 175 -19.00 16.78 -22.83
CA ILE A 175 -19.06 15.86 -23.97
C ILE A 175 -20.52 15.87 -24.50
N GLY A 176 -20.69 16.09 -25.81
CA GLY A 176 -22.01 16.20 -26.43
C GLY A 176 -22.90 14.98 -26.16
N GLN A 177 -24.15 15.22 -25.76
CA GLN A 177 -25.07 14.18 -25.28
C GLN A 177 -25.33 13.08 -26.32
N GLN A 178 -25.46 13.46 -27.60
CA GLN A 178 -25.59 12.52 -28.71
C GLN A 178 -24.42 11.53 -28.75
N LYS A 179 -23.18 12.02 -28.79
CA LYS A 179 -21.96 11.21 -28.78
C LYS A 179 -21.85 10.30 -27.56
N LEU A 180 -22.34 10.74 -26.39
CA LEU A 180 -22.42 9.92 -25.18
C LEU A 180 -23.47 8.80 -25.27
N ARG A 181 -24.60 9.04 -25.95
CA ARG A 181 -25.65 8.02 -26.19
C ARG A 181 -25.20 7.00 -27.23
N GLU A 182 -24.69 7.45 -28.37
CA GLU A 182 -24.10 6.62 -29.43
C GLU A 182 -22.99 5.70 -28.91
N SER A 183 -22.19 6.17 -27.94
CA SER A 183 -21.12 5.39 -27.31
C SER A 183 -21.56 4.54 -26.10
N ASN A 184 -22.85 4.54 -25.72
CA ASN A 184 -23.37 4.00 -24.45
C ASN A 184 -22.67 4.53 -23.16
N MET A 185 -22.01 5.68 -23.25
CA MET A 185 -21.23 6.30 -22.17
C MET A 185 -22.06 7.20 -21.24
N TRP A 186 -23.33 7.48 -21.58
CA TRP A 186 -24.22 8.30 -20.75
C TRP A 186 -24.37 7.75 -19.31
N GLU A 187 -24.61 6.45 -19.17
CA GLU A 187 -24.75 5.84 -17.84
C GLU A 187 -23.43 5.81 -17.07
N VAL A 188 -22.30 5.68 -17.78
CA VAL A 188 -20.95 5.79 -17.19
C VAL A 188 -20.73 7.21 -16.63
N LEU A 189 -21.20 8.24 -17.33
CA LEU A 189 -21.16 9.64 -16.87
C LEU A 189 -22.07 9.89 -15.64
N ASN A 190 -23.24 9.27 -15.59
CA ASN A 190 -24.14 9.36 -14.44
C ASN A 190 -23.49 8.75 -13.18
N GLN A 191 -23.01 7.51 -13.30
CA GLN A 191 -22.31 6.82 -12.19
C GLN A 191 -21.03 7.57 -11.77
N PHE A 192 -20.28 8.13 -12.72
CA PHE A 192 -19.12 8.97 -12.42
C PHE A 192 -19.52 10.25 -11.67
N THR A 193 -20.52 10.98 -12.16
CA THR A 193 -21.02 12.20 -11.50
C THR A 193 -21.49 11.91 -10.06
N ALA A 194 -22.24 10.83 -9.85
CA ALA A 194 -22.76 10.47 -8.54
C ALA A 194 -21.64 10.05 -7.56
N ARG A 195 -20.78 9.11 -7.95
CA ARG A 195 -19.71 8.59 -7.07
C ARG A 195 -18.58 9.58 -6.85
N ALA A 196 -18.30 10.46 -7.82
CA ALA A 196 -17.35 11.55 -7.66
C ALA A 196 -17.85 12.59 -6.63
N ARG A 197 -19.12 12.99 -6.70
CA ARG A 197 -19.75 13.86 -5.68
C ARG A 197 -19.67 13.26 -4.29
N GLU A 198 -19.91 11.96 -4.14
CA GLU A 198 -19.80 11.28 -2.84
C GLU A 198 -18.34 11.24 -2.34
N ALA A 199 -17.38 10.96 -3.23
CA ALA A 199 -15.96 11.05 -2.90
C ALA A 199 -15.54 12.48 -2.50
N GLU A 200 -16.10 13.54 -3.12
CA GLU A 200 -15.87 14.92 -2.68
C GLU A 200 -16.41 15.18 -1.26
N LYS A 201 -17.62 14.72 -0.92
CA LYS A 201 -18.14 14.82 0.46
C LYS A 201 -17.25 14.09 1.47
N LEU A 202 -16.73 12.92 1.11
CA LEU A 202 -15.85 12.13 1.96
C LEU A 202 -14.48 12.78 2.15
N ILE A 203 -13.94 13.46 1.13
CA ILE A 203 -12.78 14.33 1.28
C ILE A 203 -13.11 15.48 2.24
N ASP A 204 -14.24 16.16 2.07
CA ASP A 204 -14.65 17.28 2.92
C ASP A 204 -14.96 16.89 4.36
N SER A 205 -15.40 15.65 4.60
CA SER A 205 -15.58 15.07 5.93
C SER A 205 -14.23 14.73 6.57
N TRP A 206 -13.35 14.01 5.85
CA TRP A 206 -12.00 13.74 6.35
C TRP A 206 -11.21 15.02 6.60
N SER A 207 -11.27 16.02 5.73
CA SER A 207 -10.52 17.28 5.91
C SER A 207 -10.97 18.08 7.14
N ARG A 208 -12.24 17.95 7.56
CA ARG A 208 -12.79 18.57 8.77
C ARG A 208 -12.43 17.82 10.06
N HIS A 209 -12.53 16.49 10.08
CA HIS A 209 -12.36 15.69 11.31
C HIS A 209 -10.98 15.02 11.45
N GLN A 210 -10.32 14.72 10.33
CA GLN A 210 -8.99 14.12 10.17
C GLN A 210 -8.74 12.74 10.83
N VAL A 211 -9.74 12.18 11.52
CA VAL A 211 -9.74 10.84 12.11
C VAL A 211 -9.66 9.68 11.10
N GLU A 212 -9.16 8.53 11.55
CA GLU A 212 -8.94 7.34 10.71
C GLU A 212 -10.23 6.76 10.12
N THR A 213 -11.35 6.76 10.86
CA THR A 213 -12.63 6.23 10.39
C THR A 213 -13.09 6.91 9.09
N ARG A 214 -12.98 8.24 9.02
CA ARG A 214 -13.29 9.01 7.81
C ARG A 214 -12.30 8.75 6.67
N LEU A 215 -11.06 8.36 6.97
CA LEU A 215 -10.08 7.93 5.95
C LEU A 215 -10.43 6.55 5.37
N ILE A 216 -10.99 5.65 6.18
CA ILE A 216 -11.51 4.36 5.72
C ILE A 216 -12.72 4.57 4.80
N ASP A 217 -13.68 5.41 5.23
CA ASP A 217 -14.86 5.76 4.43
C ASP A 217 -14.44 6.36 3.06
N LEU A 218 -13.48 7.29 3.07
CA LEU A 218 -12.90 7.93 1.88
C LEU A 218 -12.21 6.93 0.93
N VAL A 219 -11.46 5.96 1.46
CA VAL A 219 -10.79 4.94 0.63
C VAL A 219 -11.82 3.99 -0.02
N GLU A 220 -12.88 3.57 0.68
CA GLU A 220 -13.97 2.78 0.07
C GLU A 220 -14.81 3.62 -0.92
N GLY A 221 -14.97 4.93 -0.69
CA GLY A 221 -15.61 5.86 -1.63
C GLY A 221 -14.85 6.02 -2.95
N ILE A 222 -13.54 6.26 -2.88
CA ILE A 222 -12.65 6.29 -4.06
C ILE A 222 -12.63 4.91 -4.77
N TYR A 223 -12.73 3.81 -4.02
CA TYR A 223 -12.89 2.48 -4.59
C TYR A 223 -14.22 2.31 -5.36
N GLN A 224 -15.33 2.92 -4.94
CA GLN A 224 -16.56 2.91 -5.74
C GLN A 224 -16.41 3.69 -7.05
N VAL A 225 -15.64 4.79 -7.08
CA VAL A 225 -15.28 5.49 -8.33
C VAL A 225 -14.46 4.55 -9.23
N HIS A 226 -13.41 3.90 -8.70
CA HIS A 226 -12.60 2.95 -9.48
C HIS A 226 -13.41 1.78 -10.06
N ARG A 227 -14.47 1.34 -9.36
CA ARG A 227 -15.40 0.29 -9.80
C ARG A 227 -16.39 0.70 -10.90
N ILE A 228 -16.34 1.91 -11.44
CA ILE A 228 -17.20 2.31 -12.58
C ILE A 228 -16.70 1.60 -13.85
N PRO A 229 -17.52 0.76 -14.52
CA PRO A 229 -17.16 0.17 -15.80
C PRO A 229 -16.84 1.27 -16.82
N GLN A 230 -15.81 1.06 -17.65
CA GLN A 230 -15.39 2.00 -18.69
C GLN A 230 -14.99 3.43 -18.22
N LEU A 231 -14.77 3.68 -16.91
CA LEU A 231 -14.27 4.98 -16.42
C LEU A 231 -13.04 5.47 -17.18
N SER A 232 -12.12 4.56 -17.48
CA SER A 232 -10.88 4.87 -18.20
C SER A 232 -11.11 5.27 -19.67
N ALA A 233 -12.23 4.86 -20.27
CA ALA A 233 -12.68 5.34 -21.58
C ALA A 233 -13.34 6.72 -21.45
N LEU A 234 -14.23 6.92 -20.47
CA LEU A 234 -14.90 8.22 -20.22
C LEU A 234 -13.88 9.35 -20.05
N ILE A 235 -12.90 9.16 -19.16
CA ILE A 235 -11.87 10.17 -18.86
C ILE A 235 -10.97 10.45 -20.08
N ARG A 236 -10.74 9.47 -20.97
CA ARG A 236 -9.98 9.67 -22.20
C ARG A 236 -10.78 10.40 -23.28
N ALA A 237 -12.09 10.15 -23.36
CA ALA A 237 -13.02 10.74 -24.34
C ALA A 237 -13.32 12.24 -24.12
N ILE A 238 -13.04 12.78 -22.93
CA ILE A 238 -13.05 14.23 -22.66
C ILE A 238 -12.10 14.93 -23.66
N PRO A 239 -12.46 16.04 -24.33
CA PRO A 239 -11.53 16.72 -25.23
C PRO A 239 -10.27 17.27 -24.52
N ASN A 240 -9.11 17.29 -25.19
CA ASN A 240 -7.85 17.72 -24.55
C ASN A 240 -7.83 19.20 -24.13
N ARG A 241 -8.65 20.05 -24.77
CA ARG A 241 -8.90 21.46 -24.38
C ARG A 241 -9.70 21.57 -23.07
N ASP A 242 -10.50 20.55 -22.76
CA ASP A 242 -11.40 20.50 -21.61
C ASP A 242 -10.75 19.83 -20.40
N LEU A 243 -9.84 18.87 -20.63
CA LEU A 243 -8.96 18.27 -19.63
C LEU A 243 -7.68 17.74 -20.31
N ASN A 244 -6.51 18.27 -19.91
CA ASN A 244 -5.25 17.91 -20.56
C ASN A 244 -4.83 16.43 -20.32
N PRO A 245 -4.01 15.82 -21.19
CA PRO A 245 -3.62 14.40 -21.07
C PRO A 245 -2.98 14.01 -19.74
N THR A 246 -2.14 14.88 -19.19
CA THR A 246 -1.45 14.64 -17.90
C THR A 246 -2.44 14.65 -16.73
N ALA A 247 -3.45 15.52 -16.76
CA ALA A 247 -4.51 15.55 -15.77
C ALA A 247 -5.39 14.28 -15.83
N LYS A 248 -5.84 13.88 -17.04
CA LYS A 248 -6.58 12.63 -17.28
C LYS A 248 -5.87 11.42 -16.64
N GLU A 249 -4.60 11.22 -16.99
CA GLU A 249 -3.82 10.08 -16.53
C GLU A 249 -3.47 10.21 -15.02
N SER A 250 -3.27 11.43 -14.50
CA SER A 250 -3.11 11.66 -13.06
C SER A 250 -4.37 11.27 -12.25
N ILE A 251 -5.57 11.54 -12.76
CA ILE A 251 -6.83 11.17 -12.08
C ILE A 251 -6.96 9.64 -12.03
N LEU A 252 -6.79 8.97 -13.17
CA LEU A 252 -6.83 7.51 -13.26
C LEU A 252 -5.77 6.84 -12.36
N ASN A 253 -4.56 7.42 -12.29
CA ASN A 253 -3.52 6.96 -11.38
C ASN A 253 -3.89 7.13 -9.90
N ILE A 254 -4.41 8.29 -9.47
CA ILE A 254 -4.76 8.52 -8.07
C ILE A 254 -5.92 7.62 -7.64
N VAL A 255 -7.00 7.58 -8.43
CA VAL A 255 -8.16 6.70 -8.17
C VAL A 255 -7.72 5.25 -8.00
N SER A 256 -6.88 4.73 -8.91
CA SER A 256 -6.39 3.35 -8.83
C SER A 256 -5.40 3.12 -7.67
N LYS A 257 -4.48 4.07 -7.40
CA LYS A 257 -3.44 3.96 -6.36
C LYS A 257 -3.97 4.18 -4.94
N VAL A 258 -5.16 4.76 -4.77
CA VAL A 258 -5.89 4.82 -3.48
C VAL A 258 -6.77 3.59 -3.32
N SER A 259 -7.51 3.21 -4.38
CA SER A 259 -8.32 1.98 -4.41
C SER A 259 -7.54 0.71 -4.05
N ARG A 260 -6.27 0.63 -4.48
CA ARG A 260 -5.42 -0.54 -4.24
C ARG A 260 -5.23 -0.88 -2.76
N TYR A 261 -5.32 0.07 -1.81
CA TYR A 261 -5.26 -0.24 -0.38
C TYR A 261 -6.41 -1.15 0.08
N ARG A 262 -7.63 -0.80 -0.34
CA ARG A 262 -8.85 -1.57 -0.11
C ARG A 262 -8.74 -2.99 -0.69
N GLU A 263 -8.22 -3.09 -1.91
CA GLU A 263 -8.03 -4.37 -2.60
C GLU A 263 -6.92 -5.22 -1.96
N CYS A 264 -5.82 -4.61 -1.51
CA CYS A 264 -4.78 -5.28 -0.73
C CYS A 264 -5.33 -5.85 0.58
N ALA A 265 -6.13 -5.09 1.34
CA ALA A 265 -6.81 -5.59 2.52
C ALA A 265 -7.74 -6.77 2.21
N ARG A 266 -8.52 -6.68 1.11
CA ARG A 266 -9.41 -7.77 0.65
C ARG A 266 -8.64 -9.00 0.17
N PHE A 267 -7.47 -8.82 -0.45
CA PHE A 267 -6.57 -9.90 -0.86
C PHE A 267 -5.95 -10.59 0.37
N LEU A 268 -5.32 -9.85 1.28
CA LEU A 268 -4.69 -10.41 2.48
C LEU A 268 -5.69 -11.19 3.33
N TYR A 269 -6.89 -10.63 3.56
CA TYR A 269 -8.02 -11.33 4.20
C TYR A 269 -8.36 -12.65 3.49
N ARG A 270 -8.47 -12.67 2.15
CA ARG A 270 -8.79 -13.88 1.37
C ARG A 270 -7.64 -14.90 1.41
N THR A 271 -6.39 -14.44 1.41
CA THR A 271 -5.18 -15.29 1.41
C THR A 271 -4.95 -15.94 2.77
N ALA A 272 -5.01 -15.19 3.87
CA ALA A 272 -4.89 -15.73 5.24
C ALA A 272 -6.04 -16.69 5.59
N LYS A 273 -7.26 -16.49 5.05
CA LYS A 273 -8.34 -17.48 5.15
C LYS A 273 -8.09 -18.80 4.39
N LYS A 274 -7.18 -18.82 3.40
CA LYS A 274 -6.93 -19.98 2.51
C LYS A 274 -5.52 -20.58 2.60
N CYS A 275 -4.60 -19.95 3.30
CA CYS A 275 -3.20 -20.34 3.38
C CYS A 275 -2.70 -20.22 4.83
N ALA A 276 -2.12 -21.28 5.38
CA ALA A 276 -1.60 -21.30 6.74
C ALA A 276 -0.34 -20.42 6.90
N LEU A 277 0.57 -20.43 5.92
CA LEU A 277 1.77 -19.57 5.89
C LEU A 277 1.41 -18.08 6.01
N ALA A 278 0.33 -17.65 5.35
CA ALA A 278 -0.18 -16.27 5.42
C ALA A 278 -0.82 -15.90 6.78
N ARG A 279 -0.94 -16.85 7.71
CA ARG A 279 -1.30 -16.63 9.13
C ARG A 279 -0.08 -16.74 10.07
N LYS A 280 1.07 -17.19 9.56
CA LYS A 280 2.37 -17.30 10.25
C LYS A 280 3.41 -16.33 9.64
N MET A 281 2.96 -15.15 9.21
CA MET A 281 3.88 -14.13 8.67
C MET A 281 4.57 -13.37 9.80
N ARG A 282 5.87 -13.08 9.63
CA ARG A 282 6.67 -12.26 10.56
C ARG A 282 7.39 -11.16 9.79
N ALA A 283 7.45 -9.95 10.37
CA ALA A 283 8.17 -8.82 9.77
C ALA A 283 9.64 -8.85 10.18
N VAL A 284 10.52 -9.17 9.23
CA VAL A 284 11.97 -9.27 9.45
C VAL A 284 12.64 -8.06 8.79
N PRO A 285 13.05 -7.03 9.56
CA PRO A 285 13.89 -5.97 8.99
C PRO A 285 15.26 -6.55 8.62
N VAL A 286 15.78 -6.18 7.46
CA VAL A 286 17.17 -6.45 7.12
C VAL A 286 18.06 -5.62 8.05
N ASP A 287 18.92 -6.32 8.78
CA ASP A 287 20.09 -5.74 9.44
C ASP A 287 21.34 -6.29 8.74
N LEU A 288 22.31 -5.41 8.49
CA LEU A 288 23.58 -5.74 7.84
C LEU A 288 24.71 -5.17 8.72
N PRO A 289 25.87 -5.86 8.80
CA PRO A 289 27.00 -5.37 9.60
C PRO A 289 27.41 -3.96 9.14
N ARG A 290 27.98 -3.15 10.04
CA ARG A 290 28.28 -1.73 9.80
C ARG A 290 29.15 -1.54 8.56
N GLU A 291 30.10 -2.43 8.42
CA GLU A 291 31.12 -2.49 7.37
C GLU A 291 30.47 -2.58 5.98
N ALA A 292 29.28 -3.19 5.86
CA ALA A 292 28.50 -3.24 4.62
C ALA A 292 28.15 -1.84 4.07
N TYR A 293 28.18 -0.80 4.91
CA TYR A 293 27.91 0.58 4.56
C TYR A 293 29.16 1.45 4.44
N ASP A 294 30.37 0.90 4.56
CA ASP A 294 31.61 1.66 4.40
C ASP A 294 31.77 2.21 2.98
N THR A 295 32.63 3.21 2.80
CA THR A 295 32.85 3.89 1.51
C THR A 295 34.28 3.66 1.02
N ALA A 296 34.45 3.32 -0.25
CA ALA A 296 35.79 3.16 -0.83
C ALA A 296 36.52 4.51 -0.94
N SER A 297 37.67 4.63 -0.27
CA SER A 297 38.59 5.74 -0.46
C SER A 297 39.28 5.65 -1.83
N LEU A 298 39.45 6.79 -2.49
CA LEU A 298 40.19 6.89 -3.75
C LEU A 298 41.72 6.78 -3.56
N ASN A 299 42.25 6.96 -2.35
CA ASN A 299 43.68 6.78 -2.03
C ASN A 299 44.67 7.48 -2.99
N GLY A 300 44.34 8.70 -3.44
CA GLY A 300 45.15 9.47 -4.39
C GLY A 300 44.84 9.21 -5.87
N TYR A 301 44.00 8.23 -6.20
CA TYR A 301 43.46 8.06 -7.55
C TYR A 301 42.52 9.22 -7.91
N ALA A 302 42.65 9.73 -9.14
CA ALA A 302 41.81 10.79 -9.69
C ALA A 302 41.01 10.25 -10.89
N PRO A 303 39.70 9.96 -10.73
CA PRO A 303 38.84 9.53 -11.83
C PRO A 303 38.86 10.52 -13.00
N SER A 304 39.17 10.04 -14.21
CA SER A 304 39.47 10.89 -15.37
C SER A 304 38.60 10.53 -16.58
N LEU A 305 37.71 11.44 -16.99
CA LEU A 305 36.83 11.21 -18.15
C LEU A 305 37.63 10.94 -19.43
N SER A 306 38.73 11.68 -19.63
CA SER A 306 39.64 11.50 -20.77
C SER A 306 40.25 10.10 -20.78
N SER A 307 40.76 9.63 -19.63
CA SER A 307 41.36 8.31 -19.50
C SER A 307 40.33 7.19 -19.73
N ARG A 308 39.09 7.33 -19.24
CA ARG A 308 38.00 6.38 -19.54
C ARG A 308 37.60 6.39 -21.04
N ILE A 309 37.71 7.52 -21.73
CA ILE A 309 37.49 7.64 -23.18
C ILE A 309 38.66 7.02 -23.97
N GLU A 310 39.88 7.10 -23.46
CA GLU A 310 41.07 6.45 -24.01
C GLU A 310 41.03 4.93 -23.85
N GLU A 311 40.64 4.42 -22.68
CA GLU A 311 40.38 3.00 -22.42
C GLU A 311 39.28 2.43 -23.34
N ALA A 312 38.22 3.20 -23.58
CA ALA A 312 37.04 2.73 -24.31
C ALA A 312 37.06 2.99 -25.83
N SER A 313 38.04 3.72 -26.38
CA SER A 313 38.06 4.06 -27.81
C SER A 313 39.45 4.31 -28.40
N SER A 314 39.64 3.95 -29.67
CA SER A 314 40.91 4.17 -30.37
C SER A 314 41.25 5.66 -30.51
N LYS A 315 42.54 6.00 -30.66
CA LYS A 315 43.01 7.40 -30.80
C LYS A 315 42.28 8.20 -31.89
N LYS A 316 41.85 7.54 -32.99
CA LYS A 316 41.07 8.17 -34.08
C LYS A 316 39.60 8.46 -33.73
N GLN A 317 39.10 7.92 -32.61
CA GLN A 317 37.71 8.01 -32.15
C GLN A 317 37.55 8.84 -30.87
N GLN A 318 38.57 8.99 -30.03
CA GLN A 318 38.51 9.67 -28.73
C GLN A 318 37.84 11.05 -28.79
N LYS A 319 38.29 11.96 -29.67
CA LYS A 319 37.65 13.29 -29.83
C LYS A 319 36.22 13.20 -30.38
N ARG A 320 35.91 12.23 -31.24
CA ARG A 320 34.54 11.97 -31.71
C ARG A 320 33.63 11.48 -30.58
N LEU A 321 34.15 10.66 -29.66
CA LEU A 321 33.42 10.16 -28.51
C LEU A 321 33.17 11.28 -27.49
N MET A 322 34.18 12.07 -27.17
CA MET A 322 34.03 13.25 -26.30
C MET A 322 32.97 14.22 -26.85
N ASN A 323 33.06 14.60 -28.13
CA ASN A 323 32.08 15.48 -28.78
C ASN A 323 30.66 14.87 -28.75
N ALA A 324 30.52 13.54 -28.88
CA ALA A 324 29.23 12.87 -28.84
C ALA A 324 28.64 12.78 -27.41
N ILE A 325 29.48 12.59 -26.39
CA ILE A 325 29.08 12.67 -24.97
C ILE A 325 28.58 14.08 -24.67
N CYS A 326 29.37 15.11 -24.98
CA CYS A 326 29.02 16.53 -24.82
C CYS A 326 27.69 16.89 -25.50
N SER A 327 27.49 16.42 -26.74
CA SER A 327 26.27 16.66 -27.52
C SER A 327 25.01 16.03 -26.90
N VAL A 328 25.13 14.89 -26.22
CA VAL A 328 23.97 14.20 -25.61
C VAL A 328 23.72 14.69 -24.18
N SER A 329 24.77 14.93 -23.40
CA SER A 329 24.67 15.51 -22.05
C SER A 329 24.23 16.99 -22.08
N LYS A 330 24.45 17.68 -23.21
CA LYS A 330 24.29 19.12 -23.41
C LYS A 330 25.25 19.94 -22.54
N LEU A 331 26.49 19.47 -22.44
CA LEU A 331 27.59 20.10 -21.71
C LEU A 331 28.71 20.48 -22.68
N THR A 332 29.53 21.44 -22.28
CA THR A 332 30.87 21.62 -22.86
C THR A 332 31.81 20.48 -22.42
N GLU A 333 32.93 20.34 -23.14
CA GLU A 333 33.99 19.38 -22.81
C GLU A 333 34.60 19.64 -21.42
N GLN A 334 34.74 20.91 -21.02
CA GLN A 334 35.23 21.30 -19.69
C GLN A 334 34.23 20.92 -18.58
N GLU A 335 32.93 21.20 -18.77
CA GLU A 335 31.88 20.81 -17.82
C GLU A 335 31.78 19.27 -17.70
N ALA A 336 31.87 18.53 -18.80
CA ALA A 336 31.85 17.06 -18.77
C ALA A 336 33.06 16.49 -18.01
N ILE A 337 34.27 17.02 -18.27
CA ILE A 337 35.51 16.63 -17.59
C ILE A 337 35.45 16.96 -16.08
N ALA A 338 34.83 18.08 -15.68
CA ALA A 338 34.69 18.46 -14.28
C ALA A 338 33.57 17.69 -13.55
N GLN A 339 32.42 17.48 -14.20
CA GLN A 339 31.26 16.80 -13.60
C GLN A 339 31.53 15.30 -13.41
N TYR A 340 32.33 14.66 -14.26
CA TYR A 340 32.65 13.24 -14.14
C TYR A 340 33.27 12.84 -12.78
N PRO A 341 34.45 13.35 -12.36
CA PRO A 341 35.02 13.01 -11.06
C PRO A 341 34.15 13.45 -9.90
N GLN A 342 33.45 14.60 -10.02
CA GLN A 342 32.50 15.05 -9.01
C GLN A 342 31.37 14.02 -8.81
N GLN A 343 30.83 13.45 -9.89
CA GLN A 343 29.80 12.42 -9.82
C GLN A 343 30.37 11.08 -9.31
N VAL A 344 31.59 10.68 -9.67
CA VAL A 344 32.24 9.46 -9.11
C VAL A 344 32.41 9.61 -7.59
N ALA A 345 33.01 10.72 -7.14
CA ALA A 345 33.16 11.02 -5.72
C ALA A 345 31.81 11.00 -5.00
N LYS A 346 30.79 11.68 -5.55
CA LYS A 346 29.43 11.70 -5.01
C LYS A 346 28.76 10.32 -4.96
N THR A 347 28.98 9.46 -5.95
CA THR A 347 28.47 8.08 -5.93
C THR A 347 29.11 7.25 -4.81
N LEU A 348 30.40 7.50 -4.50
CA LEU A 348 31.10 6.86 -3.38
C LEU A 348 30.70 7.43 -2.01
N THR A 349 30.54 8.76 -1.88
CA THR A 349 30.36 9.45 -0.59
C THR A 349 28.92 9.80 -0.21
N GLU A 350 27.98 9.84 -1.16
CA GLU A 350 26.54 10.07 -0.91
C GLU A 350 25.65 8.92 -1.43
N GLY A 351 26.22 7.94 -2.13
CA GLY A 351 25.47 6.87 -2.78
C GLY A 351 24.70 5.99 -1.80
N LYS A 352 23.47 5.63 -2.15
CA LYS A 352 22.61 4.75 -1.34
C LYS A 352 22.70 3.30 -1.84
N ILE A 353 22.86 2.38 -0.90
CA ILE A 353 22.65 0.95 -1.15
C ILE A 353 21.14 0.76 -1.22
N HIS A 354 20.63 0.32 -2.37
CA HIS A 354 19.20 0.16 -2.57
C HIS A 354 18.63 -1.03 -1.77
N ALA A 355 17.35 -0.94 -1.40
CA ALA A 355 16.66 -1.99 -0.63
C ALA A 355 16.73 -3.36 -1.32
N GLU A 356 16.62 -3.40 -2.65
CA GLU A 356 16.76 -4.64 -3.43
C GLU A 356 18.14 -5.30 -3.27
N VAL A 357 19.21 -4.52 -3.15
CA VAL A 357 20.59 -5.01 -3.00
C VAL A 357 20.85 -5.48 -1.56
N GLN A 358 20.32 -4.76 -0.57
CA GLN A 358 20.41 -5.15 0.85
C GLN A 358 19.71 -6.50 1.13
N LEU A 359 18.65 -6.83 0.39
CA LEU A 359 17.99 -8.14 0.48
C LEU A 359 18.87 -9.28 -0.06
N ILE A 360 19.69 -9.03 -1.09
CA ILE A 360 20.66 -10.01 -1.60
C ILE A 360 21.79 -10.22 -0.58
N ALA A 361 22.36 -9.13 -0.06
CA ALA A 361 23.35 -9.15 1.01
C ALA A 361 22.89 -9.96 2.23
N TYR A 362 21.66 -9.73 2.69
CA TYR A 362 21.06 -10.48 3.78
C TYR A 362 20.94 -11.98 3.47
N CYS A 363 20.53 -12.34 2.25
CA CYS A 363 20.39 -13.76 1.87
C CYS A 363 21.73 -14.49 1.78
N GLU A 364 22.81 -13.86 1.32
CA GLU A 364 24.15 -14.50 1.31
C GLU A 364 24.80 -14.56 2.71
N LEU A 365 24.43 -13.68 3.63
CA LEU A 365 24.83 -13.77 5.05
C LEU A 365 24.09 -14.89 5.78
N GLN A 366 22.75 -14.97 5.63
CA GLN A 366 21.92 -15.94 6.35
C GLN A 366 21.88 -17.34 5.71
N LYS A 367 22.17 -17.45 4.40
CA LYS A 367 22.19 -18.68 3.60
C LYS A 367 20.95 -19.58 3.82
N PRO A 368 19.72 -19.06 3.60
CA PRO A 368 18.49 -19.77 3.92
C PRO A 368 18.33 -21.07 3.11
N LYS A 369 17.77 -22.11 3.76
CA LYS A 369 17.47 -23.43 3.16
C LYS A 369 16.65 -23.32 1.87
N LEU A 370 15.69 -22.40 1.86
CA LEU A 370 14.96 -21.95 0.69
C LEU A 370 15.19 -20.45 0.52
N TYR A 371 15.95 -20.07 -0.51
CA TYR A 371 16.07 -18.67 -0.88
C TYR A 371 14.68 -18.13 -1.30
N PRO A 372 14.38 -16.83 -1.04
CA PRO A 372 13.28 -16.17 -1.71
C PRO A 372 13.37 -16.35 -3.23
N ARG A 373 12.27 -16.25 -3.97
CA ARG A 373 12.33 -16.27 -5.44
C ARG A 373 12.18 -14.88 -6.03
N LEU A 374 11.46 -13.98 -5.36
CA LEU A 374 11.15 -12.64 -5.85
C LEU A 374 11.41 -11.52 -4.84
N VAL A 375 12.15 -10.49 -5.27
CA VAL A 375 12.23 -9.18 -4.61
C VAL A 375 11.22 -8.22 -5.25
N CYS A 376 10.42 -7.57 -4.41
CA CYS A 376 9.36 -6.65 -4.82
C CYS A 376 9.46 -5.31 -4.10
N SER A 377 9.32 -4.21 -4.84
CA SER A 377 9.09 -2.87 -4.27
C SER A 377 7.69 -2.35 -4.65
N SER A 378 7.29 -1.29 -3.96
CA SER A 378 6.27 -0.32 -4.37
C SER A 378 6.55 0.37 -5.73
N LYS A 379 7.81 0.35 -6.19
CA LYS A 379 8.24 0.66 -7.55
C LYS A 379 8.56 -0.64 -8.30
N ASP A 380 8.57 -0.61 -9.63
CA ASP A 380 9.36 -1.60 -10.39
C ASP A 380 10.86 -1.28 -10.21
N ALA A 381 11.77 -2.22 -10.48
CA ALA A 381 13.20 -2.06 -10.14
C ALA A 381 13.90 -0.97 -10.96
N CYS A 382 14.97 -0.36 -10.43
CA CYS A 382 15.84 0.50 -11.24
C CYS A 382 16.76 -0.32 -12.15
N PHE A 383 17.41 0.34 -13.13
CA PHE A 383 18.33 -0.30 -14.07
C PHE A 383 19.42 -1.13 -13.36
N LEU A 384 20.13 -0.51 -12.41
CA LEU A 384 21.26 -1.11 -11.69
C LEU A 384 20.82 -2.27 -10.79
N CYS A 385 19.74 -2.12 -10.02
CA CYS A 385 19.18 -3.20 -9.21
C CYS A 385 18.70 -4.38 -10.06
N ASN A 386 18.12 -4.10 -11.24
CA ASN A 386 17.67 -5.16 -12.14
C ASN A 386 18.84 -5.94 -12.74
N MET A 387 19.91 -5.24 -13.15
CA MET A 387 21.14 -5.85 -13.65
C MET A 387 21.82 -6.69 -12.57
N PHE A 388 21.96 -6.15 -11.34
CA PHE A 388 22.55 -6.86 -10.21
C PHE A 388 21.80 -8.17 -9.85
N LEU A 389 20.46 -8.14 -9.79
CA LEU A 389 19.68 -9.36 -9.53
C LEU A 389 19.67 -10.35 -10.72
N LEU A 390 19.84 -9.87 -11.96
CA LEU A 390 19.97 -10.75 -13.12
C LEU A 390 21.30 -11.50 -13.16
N GLU A 391 22.41 -10.90 -12.67
CA GLU A 391 23.66 -11.65 -12.50
C GLU A 391 23.66 -12.58 -11.29
N TYR A 392 22.96 -12.18 -10.21
CA TYR A 392 22.83 -13.01 -9.01
C TYR A 392 22.03 -14.30 -9.24
N ARG A 393 21.02 -14.28 -10.12
CA ARG A 393 20.24 -15.43 -10.64
C ARG A 393 19.42 -16.25 -9.62
N LYS A 394 19.75 -16.26 -8.32
CA LYS A 394 18.99 -16.97 -7.27
C LYS A 394 17.64 -16.28 -6.96
N ILE A 395 17.64 -14.95 -6.95
CA ILE A 395 16.47 -14.08 -6.64
C ILE A 395 16.29 -13.08 -7.78
N LEU A 396 15.07 -12.89 -8.28
CA LEU A 396 14.77 -11.93 -9.36
C LEU A 396 13.82 -10.81 -8.92
N THR A 397 13.89 -9.65 -9.58
CA THR A 397 12.77 -8.69 -9.56
C THR A 397 11.75 -9.09 -10.64
N PRO A 398 10.43 -8.91 -10.45
CA PRO A 398 9.44 -9.19 -11.50
C PRO A 398 9.51 -8.26 -12.72
N ARG A 399 10.08 -7.05 -12.57
CA ARG A 399 10.06 -5.95 -13.55
C ARG A 399 11.14 -4.92 -13.27
N SER A 400 11.62 -4.27 -14.34
CA SER A 400 12.38 -3.02 -14.29
C SER A 400 11.55 -1.84 -14.82
N HIS A 401 11.83 -0.64 -14.32
CA HIS A 401 11.48 0.61 -14.99
C HIS A 401 12.63 1.17 -15.85
N GLY A 402 13.84 0.58 -15.81
CA GLY A 402 14.94 0.86 -16.76
C GLY A 402 15.66 2.22 -16.60
N ARG A 403 15.34 3.00 -15.57
CA ARG A 403 16.00 4.28 -15.24
C ARG A 403 17.21 4.03 -14.32
N LEU A 404 18.31 4.71 -14.62
CA LEU A 404 19.55 4.73 -13.84
C LEU A 404 19.48 5.82 -12.75
N TYR A 405 20.11 5.56 -11.60
CA TYR A 405 20.27 6.51 -10.50
C TYR A 405 21.76 6.66 -10.20
N PRO A 406 22.37 7.86 -10.32
CA PRO A 406 23.79 8.05 -10.04
C PRO A 406 24.15 7.85 -8.55
N GLY A 407 23.24 8.20 -7.64
CA GLY A 407 23.36 7.95 -6.20
C GLY A 407 23.03 6.52 -5.77
N TRP A 408 23.40 5.51 -6.57
CA TRP A 408 23.32 4.09 -6.23
C TRP A 408 24.73 3.55 -6.01
N ARG A 409 24.95 2.71 -5.00
CA ARG A 409 26.24 2.02 -4.80
C ARG A 409 26.07 0.58 -4.33
N LEU A 410 27.14 -0.19 -4.52
CA LEU A 410 27.34 -1.51 -3.91
C LEU A 410 27.56 -1.39 -2.38
N PRO A 411 27.23 -2.43 -1.61
CA PRO A 411 27.73 -2.60 -0.23
C PRO A 411 29.23 -2.92 -0.24
N CYS A 412 29.84 -2.96 0.95
CA CYS A 412 31.16 -3.56 1.17
C CYS A 412 31.03 -4.90 1.89
N LEU A 413 30.82 -6.01 1.17
CA LEU A 413 30.63 -7.34 1.79
C LEU A 413 31.44 -8.44 1.09
N PRO A 414 32.38 -9.12 1.77
CA PRO A 414 33.17 -10.21 1.18
C PRO A 414 32.33 -11.35 0.58
N GLN A 415 31.12 -11.58 1.11
CA GLN A 415 30.17 -12.58 0.62
C GLN A 415 29.59 -12.25 -0.76
N LEU A 416 29.78 -11.03 -1.26
CA LEU A 416 29.29 -10.58 -2.56
C LEU A 416 30.41 -10.32 -3.57
N ALA A 417 31.69 -10.46 -3.21
CA ALA A 417 32.82 -10.03 -4.05
C ALA A 417 32.81 -10.60 -5.50
N GLU A 418 32.43 -11.88 -5.68
CA GLU A 418 32.29 -12.51 -7.01
C GLU A 418 31.12 -11.90 -7.81
N LEU A 419 30.00 -11.61 -7.14
CA LEU A 419 28.84 -10.95 -7.74
C LEU A 419 29.14 -9.48 -8.08
N GLU A 420 29.91 -8.79 -7.25
CA GLU A 420 30.34 -7.40 -7.47
C GLU A 420 31.26 -7.28 -8.68
N LEU A 421 32.17 -8.25 -8.88
CA LEU A 421 33.03 -8.36 -10.08
C LEU A 421 32.22 -8.69 -11.35
N THR A 422 31.37 -9.72 -11.32
CA THR A 422 30.57 -10.10 -12.49
C THR A 422 29.54 -9.02 -12.88
N PHE A 423 28.88 -8.38 -11.92
CA PHE A 423 28.06 -7.20 -12.16
C PHE A 423 28.87 -6.04 -12.76
N CYS A 424 30.08 -5.82 -12.26
CA CYS A 424 31.00 -4.81 -12.78
C CYS A 424 31.29 -5.02 -14.27
N ASP A 425 31.57 -6.25 -14.69
CA ASP A 425 31.92 -6.58 -16.09
C ASP A 425 30.71 -6.58 -17.03
N THR A 426 29.52 -6.98 -16.55
CA THR A 426 28.27 -6.78 -17.31
C THR A 426 27.96 -5.29 -17.50
N LEU A 427 28.15 -4.46 -16.46
CA LEU A 427 27.95 -3.01 -16.54
C LEU A 427 28.95 -2.36 -17.52
N ASP A 428 30.21 -2.82 -17.51
CA ASP A 428 31.25 -2.40 -18.44
C ASP A 428 30.91 -2.75 -19.90
N SER A 429 30.44 -3.99 -20.12
CA SER A 429 30.05 -4.50 -21.43
C SER A 429 28.86 -3.71 -22.01
N HIS A 430 27.84 -3.45 -21.19
CA HIS A 430 26.70 -2.61 -21.57
C HIS A 430 27.13 -1.16 -21.87
N LEU A 431 28.07 -0.61 -21.10
CA LEU A 431 28.62 0.72 -21.32
C LEU A 431 29.39 0.79 -22.64
N LYS A 432 30.31 -0.15 -22.91
CA LYS A 432 31.04 -0.28 -24.17
C LYS A 432 30.09 -0.37 -25.38
N GLU A 433 29.07 -1.22 -25.31
CA GLU A 433 28.06 -1.31 -26.38
C GLU A 433 27.31 0.03 -26.58
N THR A 434 27.01 0.74 -25.49
CA THR A 434 26.36 2.06 -25.53
C THR A 434 27.26 3.16 -26.13
N LEU A 435 28.57 3.15 -25.84
CA LEU A 435 29.56 4.05 -26.44
C LEU A 435 29.72 3.76 -27.95
N CYS A 436 29.72 2.48 -28.36
CA CYS A 436 29.72 2.08 -29.77
C CYS A 436 28.43 2.51 -30.51
N ARG A 437 27.25 2.37 -29.88
CA ARG A 437 25.98 2.89 -30.42
C ARG A 437 26.01 4.42 -30.58
N LEU A 438 26.57 5.14 -29.61
CA LEU A 438 26.73 6.60 -29.66
C LEU A 438 27.68 7.05 -30.79
N LEU A 439 28.84 6.41 -30.93
CA LEU A 439 29.84 6.71 -31.98
C LEU A 439 29.35 6.43 -33.41
N SER A 440 28.48 5.44 -33.58
CA SER A 440 27.94 5.03 -34.89
C SER A 440 26.71 5.82 -35.31
N LYS A 441 25.77 6.10 -34.39
CA LYS A 441 24.48 6.75 -34.72
C LYS A 441 24.40 8.24 -34.37
N LYS A 442 25.40 8.81 -33.66
CA LYS A 442 25.34 10.16 -33.03
C LYS A 442 24.11 10.37 -32.13
N GLN A 443 23.46 9.29 -31.68
CA GLN A 443 22.24 9.30 -30.89
C GLN A 443 22.26 8.17 -29.88
N THR A 444 21.87 8.46 -28.64
CA THR A 444 21.48 7.45 -27.65
C THR A 444 20.06 6.94 -27.91
N PRO A 445 19.68 5.74 -27.45
CA PRO A 445 18.28 5.37 -27.32
C PRO A 445 17.60 6.29 -26.28
N VAL A 446 16.91 7.33 -26.74
CA VAL A 446 16.18 8.26 -25.85
C VAL A 446 14.88 7.62 -25.39
N HIS A 447 14.96 6.80 -24.34
CA HIS A 447 13.78 6.24 -23.69
C HIS A 447 13.08 7.30 -22.83
N PRO A 448 11.74 7.44 -22.91
CA PRO A 448 11.01 8.42 -22.12
C PRO A 448 11.03 8.06 -20.63
N TYR A 449 10.95 9.08 -19.76
CA TYR A 449 10.94 8.86 -18.31
C TYR A 449 9.80 7.92 -17.88
N PRO A 450 10.10 6.81 -17.19
CA PRO A 450 9.14 5.74 -16.94
C PRO A 450 8.20 6.05 -15.77
N ASN A 451 6.99 5.47 -15.78
CA ASN A 451 6.13 5.43 -14.60
C ASN A 451 6.66 4.37 -13.61
N GLU A 452 7.61 4.77 -12.77
CA GLU A 452 8.32 3.91 -11.81
C GLU A 452 7.38 3.12 -10.86
N SER A 453 6.19 3.65 -10.57
CA SER A 453 5.21 3.05 -9.66
C SER A 453 4.02 2.49 -10.41
N THR A 454 4.20 1.40 -11.15
CA THR A 454 3.08 0.69 -11.79
C THR A 454 2.28 -0.13 -10.77
N LEU A 455 0.96 -0.23 -10.96
CA LEU A 455 0.13 -1.14 -10.19
C LEU A 455 0.13 -2.52 -10.84
N PHE A 456 0.39 -3.56 -10.05
CA PHE A 456 0.20 -4.94 -10.45
C PHE A 456 -1.28 -5.34 -10.36
N THR A 457 -1.69 -6.33 -11.14
CA THR A 457 -3.07 -6.87 -11.12
C THR A 457 -3.25 -7.82 -9.92
N LEU A 458 -4.25 -7.52 -9.07
CA LEU A 458 -4.76 -8.47 -8.08
C LEU A 458 -5.87 -9.33 -8.70
N PRO A 459 -5.98 -10.63 -8.35
CA PRO A 459 -6.98 -11.51 -8.95
C PRO A 459 -8.40 -11.20 -8.45
N SER A 460 -9.23 -10.66 -9.33
CA SER A 460 -10.67 -10.43 -9.12
C SER A 460 -11.44 -11.73 -8.93
N SER A 461 -11.59 -12.20 -7.69
CA SER A 461 -12.37 -13.42 -7.41
C SER A 461 -13.88 -13.12 -7.49
N SER A 462 -14.53 -13.68 -8.53
CA SER A 462 -15.95 -13.55 -8.89
C SER A 462 -16.94 -14.02 -7.81
N THR A 463 -16.44 -14.76 -6.81
CA THR A 463 -17.21 -15.37 -5.72
C THR A 463 -17.66 -14.36 -4.66
N THR A 464 -18.58 -13.49 -5.08
CA THR A 464 -19.71 -12.90 -4.32
C THR A 464 -20.61 -12.12 -5.30
N ARG A 465 -21.28 -12.82 -6.23
CA ARG A 465 -22.62 -12.40 -6.67
C ARG A 465 -23.58 -13.02 -5.67
N ALA A 466 -24.42 -12.23 -5.02
CA ALA A 466 -25.63 -12.78 -4.41
C ALA A 466 -26.55 -13.25 -5.55
N PRO A 467 -27.30 -14.35 -5.40
CA PRO A 467 -28.39 -14.63 -6.32
C PRO A 467 -29.41 -13.50 -6.19
N VAL A 468 -29.65 -12.79 -7.29
CA VAL A 468 -30.86 -11.97 -7.42
C VAL A 468 -31.96 -12.94 -7.78
N SER A 469 -33.00 -13.04 -6.95
CA SER A 469 -34.16 -13.90 -7.22
C SER A 469 -34.97 -13.32 -8.39
N SER A 470 -34.62 -13.72 -9.61
CA SER A 470 -35.46 -13.56 -10.79
C SER A 470 -36.33 -14.80 -10.93
N ASN A 471 -37.61 -14.69 -10.59
CA ASN A 471 -38.56 -15.78 -10.76
C ASN A 471 -38.78 -16.12 -12.24
N ALA A 472 -38.88 -17.42 -12.52
CA ALA A 472 -39.52 -18.08 -13.67
C ALA A 472 -39.44 -17.43 -15.07
N SER A 473 -38.69 -18.08 -15.96
CA SER A 473 -39.21 -18.55 -17.26
C SER A 473 -38.43 -19.80 -17.71
N GLN A 474 -39.05 -20.61 -18.58
CA GLN A 474 -38.67 -22.01 -18.78
C GLN A 474 -37.58 -22.26 -19.84
N ALA A 475 -37.14 -23.52 -19.87
CA ALA A 475 -36.10 -24.13 -20.69
C ALA A 475 -36.08 -23.81 -22.20
N VAL A 476 -34.89 -23.90 -22.80
CA VAL A 476 -34.50 -24.94 -23.79
C VAL A 476 -32.97 -25.15 -23.71
N THR A 477 -32.49 -26.39 -23.81
CA THR A 477 -31.05 -26.73 -23.93
C THR A 477 -30.69 -27.24 -25.33
N PRO A 478 -29.82 -26.54 -26.08
CA PRO A 478 -29.17 -27.11 -27.26
C PRO A 478 -27.99 -28.02 -26.90
N ARG A 479 -27.91 -29.13 -27.64
CA ARG A 479 -26.90 -30.19 -27.59
C ARG A 479 -25.54 -29.70 -28.15
N ALA A 480 -24.43 -30.26 -27.67
CA ALA A 480 -23.11 -29.97 -28.22
C ALA A 480 -22.84 -30.69 -29.55
N GLN A 481 -22.04 -30.08 -30.40
CA GLN A 481 -21.31 -30.72 -31.50
C GLN A 481 -19.87 -30.17 -31.50
N GLU A 482 -18.90 -31.05 -31.31
CA GLU A 482 -17.50 -30.82 -31.68
C GLU A 482 -17.24 -31.61 -32.97
N GLU A 483 -16.54 -31.02 -33.93
CA GLU A 483 -16.15 -31.71 -35.19
C GLU A 483 -14.66 -32.07 -35.19
N HIS A 484 -14.29 -33.01 -36.06
CA HIS A 484 -13.12 -33.87 -35.89
C HIS A 484 -11.77 -33.32 -36.40
N LEU A 485 -10.70 -33.65 -35.66
CA LEU A 485 -9.57 -34.53 -36.04
C LEU A 485 -9.40 -34.92 -37.54
N PRO A 486 -8.16 -35.12 -38.05
CA PRO A 486 -7.15 -36.10 -37.55
C PRO A 486 -5.72 -35.50 -37.36
N LEU A 487 -4.59 -36.19 -37.10
CA LEU A 487 -4.13 -37.61 -37.09
C LEU A 487 -3.49 -37.96 -35.70
N SER A 488 -3.07 -39.19 -35.28
CA SER A 488 -2.48 -40.40 -35.90
C SER A 488 -0.98 -40.28 -36.23
N LEU A 489 -0.06 -41.24 -36.03
CA LEU A 489 0.02 -42.66 -35.55
C LEU A 489 1.44 -42.80 -34.85
N ASP A 490 1.95 -43.83 -34.15
CA ASP A 490 1.55 -45.14 -33.58
C ASP A 490 2.62 -45.57 -32.50
N ARG A 491 2.35 -46.61 -31.70
CA ARG A 491 3.26 -47.47 -30.86
C ARG A 491 4.05 -46.89 -29.67
N GLY A 492 4.17 -47.58 -28.53
CA GLY A 492 3.42 -48.77 -28.03
C GLY A 492 4.26 -49.81 -27.26
N ASN A 493 3.77 -50.24 -26.09
CA ASN A 493 3.81 -51.62 -25.62
C ASN A 493 2.95 -51.82 -24.34
N ILE A 494 2.64 -53.08 -24.02
CA ILE A 494 1.63 -53.51 -23.03
C ILE A 494 2.31 -54.30 -21.90
N CYS A 495 1.81 -54.17 -20.66
CA CYS A 495 1.74 -55.27 -19.68
C CYS A 495 0.56 -55.05 -18.71
N ILE A 496 0.12 -56.11 -18.04
CA ILE A 496 -1.19 -56.25 -17.37
C ILE A 496 -0.99 -56.65 -15.89
N SER A 497 -2.07 -56.57 -15.08
CA SER A 497 -2.24 -57.10 -13.71
C SER A 497 -1.65 -56.27 -12.55
N SER A 498 -2.22 -56.27 -11.32
CA SER A 498 -3.61 -56.55 -10.89
C SER A 498 -3.80 -56.19 -9.41
N ASP A 499 -4.87 -55.44 -9.08
CA ASP A 499 -5.54 -55.47 -7.76
C ASP A 499 -6.33 -56.80 -7.61
N PRO A 500 -6.76 -57.26 -6.40
CA PRO A 500 -7.20 -56.43 -5.25
C PRO A 500 -6.90 -56.95 -3.82
N SER A 501 -7.28 -56.16 -2.80
CA SER A 501 -8.29 -56.55 -1.78
C SER A 501 -8.61 -55.37 -0.82
N ALA A 502 -9.70 -55.46 -0.05
CA ALA A 502 -10.16 -54.45 0.90
C ALA A 502 -10.78 -55.07 2.18
N ALA A 503 -10.78 -54.33 3.29
CA ALA A 503 -11.54 -54.69 4.50
C ALA A 503 -11.94 -53.47 5.37
N SER A 504 -13.17 -53.53 5.88
CA SER A 504 -13.80 -52.88 7.06
C SER A 504 -12.96 -51.96 7.96
N ALA A 505 -13.39 -50.77 8.43
CA ALA A 505 -14.72 -50.22 8.82
C ALA A 505 -15.28 -50.67 10.19
N THR A 506 -15.54 -49.70 11.08
CA THR A 506 -16.50 -49.79 12.21
C THR A 506 -16.80 -48.39 12.76
N GLU A 507 -18.04 -48.15 13.19
CA GLU A 507 -18.48 -46.96 13.93
C GLU A 507 -18.79 -47.34 15.39
N ALA A 508 -18.83 -46.35 16.29
CA ALA A 508 -19.52 -46.46 17.57
C ALA A 508 -20.04 -45.09 18.03
N THR A 509 -21.29 -45.05 18.50
CA THR A 509 -21.93 -43.86 19.09
C THR A 509 -22.23 -44.08 20.57
N GLY A 510 -22.42 -43.01 21.33
CA GLY A 510 -22.77 -43.08 22.75
C GLY A 510 -23.46 -41.80 23.23
N LEU A 511 -24.59 -41.97 23.93
CA LEU A 511 -25.40 -40.90 24.51
C LEU A 511 -25.72 -41.26 25.97
N GLY A 512 -25.70 -40.26 26.86
CA GLY A 512 -26.06 -40.43 28.28
C GLY A 512 -26.27 -39.06 28.95
N ASN A 513 -27.36 -38.93 29.70
CA ASN A 513 -27.78 -37.70 30.39
C ASN A 513 -28.09 -38.03 31.87
N ALA A 514 -27.81 -37.11 32.80
CA ALA A 514 -28.80 -36.51 33.73
C ALA A 514 -28.19 -35.88 35.02
N ASN A 515 -28.52 -34.59 35.21
CA ASN A 515 -28.94 -33.91 36.45
C ASN A 515 -28.00 -33.74 37.69
N GLY A 516 -27.95 -32.49 38.17
CA GLY A 516 -27.42 -32.08 39.48
C GLY A 516 -27.15 -30.56 39.55
N LEU A 517 -28.01 -29.80 40.26
CA LEU A 517 -27.90 -28.33 40.50
C LEU A 517 -27.45 -28.05 41.96
N PRO A 518 -27.16 -26.80 42.44
CA PRO A 518 -27.69 -25.49 42.01
C PRO A 518 -26.66 -24.33 41.83
N ASP A 519 -27.22 -23.13 41.63
CA ASP A 519 -26.61 -21.88 41.12
C ASP A 519 -25.46 -21.22 41.90
N ALA A 520 -24.53 -20.61 41.13
CA ALA A 520 -23.69 -19.48 41.56
C ALA A 520 -23.19 -18.64 40.34
N VAL A 521 -24.09 -17.95 39.63
CA VAL A 521 -23.75 -17.26 38.36
C VAL A 521 -23.10 -15.87 38.57
N VAL A 522 -21.79 -15.86 38.80
CA VAL A 522 -20.97 -14.63 38.74
C VAL A 522 -20.72 -14.22 37.28
N SER A 523 -21.48 -13.24 36.79
CA SER A 523 -21.41 -12.79 35.38
C SER A 523 -20.28 -11.77 35.13
N LEU A 524 -19.11 -12.23 34.65
CA LEU A 524 -18.09 -11.34 34.06
C LEU A 524 -18.32 -11.09 32.54
N PRO A 525 -17.83 -9.97 31.98
CA PRO A 525 -18.56 -9.30 30.89
C PRO A 525 -18.20 -9.74 29.46
N ARG A 526 -19.24 -9.89 28.62
CA ARG A 526 -19.10 -10.01 27.16
C ARG A 526 -19.09 -8.64 26.46
N HIS A 527 -18.26 -8.52 25.42
CA HIS A 527 -18.24 -7.49 24.37
C HIS A 527 -18.12 -5.99 24.77
N ARG A 528 -17.10 -5.29 24.24
CA ARG A 528 -17.23 -3.88 23.85
C ARG A 528 -17.80 -3.77 22.43
N GLY A 529 -19.12 -3.95 22.32
CA GLY A 529 -19.90 -3.09 21.42
C GLY A 529 -20.12 -1.72 22.09
N LEU A 530 -20.80 -0.80 21.42
CA LEU A 530 -21.37 0.35 22.13
C LEU A 530 -22.39 -0.18 23.14
N ARG A 531 -22.19 0.09 24.43
CA ARG A 531 -23.19 -0.23 25.45
C ARG A 531 -24.44 0.60 25.18
N HIS A 532 -25.60 0.03 25.48
CA HIS A 532 -26.89 0.71 25.37
C HIS A 532 -27.49 0.82 26.78
N TYR A 533 -28.02 2.00 27.13
CA TYR A 533 -28.70 2.26 28.40
C TYR A 533 -30.07 2.89 28.11
N SER A 534 -31.15 2.20 28.48
CA SER A 534 -32.49 2.78 28.46
C SER A 534 -32.62 3.78 29.61
N LEU A 535 -33.09 4.99 29.31
CA LEU A 535 -33.31 6.02 30.33
C LEU A 535 -34.61 5.76 31.09
N ILE A 536 -34.57 5.86 32.42
CA ILE A 536 -35.73 5.71 33.29
C ILE A 536 -36.33 7.10 33.55
N ARG A 537 -37.66 7.24 33.43
CA ARG A 537 -38.39 8.50 33.62
C ARG A 537 -38.09 9.12 34.99
N ASN A 538 -37.88 10.43 35.03
CA ASN A 538 -37.51 11.20 36.22
C ASN A 538 -36.23 10.75 36.96
N SER A 539 -35.40 9.91 36.33
CA SER A 539 -34.02 9.65 36.77
C SER A 539 -33.02 10.53 36.00
N THR A 540 -31.94 10.93 36.67
CA THR A 540 -30.80 11.60 36.02
C THR A 540 -29.67 10.59 35.82
N THR A 541 -29.31 10.31 34.58
CA THR A 541 -28.18 9.45 34.22
C THR A 541 -26.95 10.32 33.94
N GLN A 542 -25.80 10.00 34.55
CA GLN A 542 -24.56 10.78 34.41
C GLN A 542 -23.43 9.97 33.77
N GLY A 543 -22.41 10.65 33.26
CA GLY A 543 -21.18 10.06 32.74
C GLY A 543 -20.02 11.07 32.68
N ARG A 544 -18.81 10.56 32.48
CA ARG A 544 -17.56 11.33 32.29
C ARG A 544 -16.88 10.86 31.00
N LEU A 545 -16.32 11.79 30.23
CA LEU A 545 -15.57 11.52 29.00
C LEU A 545 -14.23 12.24 29.00
N SER A 546 -13.16 11.47 28.81
CA SER A 546 -11.83 12.01 28.49
C SER A 546 -11.77 12.53 27.06
N VAL A 547 -10.77 13.33 26.72
CA VAL A 547 -10.59 13.84 25.34
C VAL A 547 -10.38 12.66 24.37
N GLY A 548 -11.22 12.56 23.34
CA GLY A 548 -11.23 11.46 22.38
C GLY A 548 -12.10 10.26 22.76
N GLU A 549 -12.85 10.31 23.86
CA GLU A 549 -13.79 9.24 24.25
C GLU A 549 -15.22 9.49 23.74
N THR A 550 -15.96 8.38 23.59
CA THR A 550 -17.37 8.34 23.20
C THR A 550 -18.17 7.60 24.27
N SER A 551 -19.34 8.11 24.63
CA SER A 551 -20.22 7.49 25.63
C SER A 551 -20.86 6.19 25.11
N ALA A 552 -21.53 5.49 26.01
CA ALA A 552 -22.57 4.56 25.65
C ALA A 552 -23.73 5.27 24.92
N VAL A 553 -24.57 4.51 24.20
CA VAL A 553 -25.80 5.02 23.59
C VAL A 553 -26.91 5.01 24.64
N TYR A 554 -27.53 6.16 24.88
CA TYR A 554 -28.71 6.30 25.72
C TYR A 554 -29.97 6.26 24.84
N THR A 555 -31.00 5.55 25.27
CA THR A 555 -32.22 5.32 24.47
C THR A 555 -33.47 5.71 25.25
N THR A 556 -34.40 6.41 24.59
CA THR A 556 -35.74 6.73 25.13
C THR A 556 -36.72 7.01 24.01
N GLY A 557 -37.84 6.26 23.96
CA GLY A 557 -38.84 6.39 22.90
C GLY A 557 -38.21 6.26 21.50
N SER A 558 -38.31 7.33 20.71
CA SER A 558 -37.70 7.44 19.38
C SER A 558 -36.28 8.05 19.37
N ILE A 559 -35.76 8.49 20.52
CA ILE A 559 -34.43 9.12 20.65
C ILE A 559 -33.35 8.06 20.96
N ASN A 560 -32.26 8.08 20.18
CA ASN A 560 -31.02 7.37 20.47
C ASN A 560 -29.86 8.38 20.43
N ILE A 561 -29.19 8.61 21.56
CA ILE A 561 -28.17 9.68 21.72
C ILE A 561 -26.87 9.14 22.31
N HIS A 562 -25.73 9.69 21.90
CA HIS A 562 -24.43 9.46 22.52
C HIS A 562 -23.60 10.75 22.44
N PHE A 563 -22.57 10.84 23.28
CA PHE A 563 -21.69 12.01 23.42
C PHE A 563 -20.29 11.64 22.96
N GLU A 564 -19.62 12.54 22.24
CA GLU A 564 -18.23 12.39 21.80
C GLU A 564 -17.45 13.65 22.22
N HIS A 565 -16.50 13.49 23.13
CA HIS A 565 -15.68 14.60 23.62
C HIS A 565 -14.47 14.81 22.69
N SER A 566 -14.72 15.41 21.53
CA SER A 566 -13.78 15.43 20.41
C SER A 566 -12.56 16.36 20.57
N THR A 567 -12.67 17.48 21.28
CA THR A 567 -11.57 18.42 21.53
C THR A 567 -11.66 19.08 22.91
N GLY A 568 -10.53 19.23 23.59
CA GLY A 568 -10.45 19.86 24.90
C GLY A 568 -9.11 19.62 25.61
N THR A 569 -8.96 20.14 26.83
CA THR A 569 -7.85 19.85 27.76
C THR A 569 -8.34 19.39 29.14
N LYS A 570 -9.66 19.44 29.37
CA LYS A 570 -10.38 19.14 30.60
C LYS A 570 -11.37 18.03 30.32
N ASN A 571 -11.53 17.05 31.20
CA ASN A 571 -12.57 16.03 31.08
C ASN A 571 -13.98 16.66 31.04
N MET A 572 -14.92 16.02 30.35
CA MET A 572 -16.30 16.48 30.27
C MET A 572 -17.21 15.54 31.06
N ASP A 573 -17.87 16.06 32.09
CA ASP A 573 -18.98 15.38 32.76
C ASP A 573 -20.28 15.75 32.03
N HIS A 574 -21.13 14.77 31.74
CA HIS A 574 -22.42 14.95 31.06
C HIS A 574 -23.55 14.28 31.83
N TRP A 575 -24.77 14.81 31.71
CA TRP A 575 -25.96 14.22 32.29
C TRP A 575 -27.15 14.27 31.32
N LEU A 576 -28.07 13.33 31.51
CA LEU A 576 -29.34 13.24 30.81
C LEU A 576 -30.46 13.01 31.82
N LYS A 577 -31.62 13.63 31.59
CA LYS A 577 -32.81 13.43 32.42
C LYS A 577 -34.06 13.42 31.55
N LEU A 578 -34.81 12.33 31.62
CA LEU A 578 -36.07 12.16 30.90
C LEU A 578 -37.19 12.84 31.69
N MET A 579 -37.79 13.86 31.08
CA MET A 579 -38.75 14.79 31.68
C MET A 579 -40.20 14.46 31.28
N ASP A 580 -41.16 14.81 32.14
CA ASP A 580 -42.59 14.70 31.83
C ASP A 580 -43.04 15.81 30.86
N ILE A 581 -43.96 15.44 29.96
CA ILE A 581 -44.41 16.26 28.82
C ILE A 581 -45.09 17.57 29.27
N GLU A 582 -45.75 17.57 30.42
CA GLU A 582 -46.47 18.73 30.97
C GLU A 582 -45.52 19.90 31.35
N ARG A 583 -44.26 19.61 31.72
CA ARG A 583 -43.24 20.63 32.04
C ARG A 583 -42.60 21.30 30.82
N VAL A 584 -43.01 20.93 29.60
CA VAL A 584 -42.57 21.61 28.37
C VAL A 584 -43.06 23.05 28.32
N ALA A 585 -44.26 23.35 28.85
CA ALA A 585 -44.83 24.69 28.84
C ALA A 585 -43.92 25.69 29.61
N GLU A 586 -43.50 25.32 30.82
CA GLU A 586 -42.60 26.12 31.67
C GLU A 586 -41.27 26.44 30.96
N ALA A 587 -40.70 25.44 30.25
CA ALA A 587 -39.45 25.57 29.50
C ALA A 587 -39.58 26.37 28.19
N GLN A 588 -40.80 26.52 27.64
CA GLN A 588 -41.08 27.36 26.47
C GLN A 588 -41.42 28.81 26.84
N THR A 589 -41.92 29.07 28.06
CA THR A 589 -42.22 30.43 28.55
C THR A 589 -41.02 31.18 29.11
N ALA A 590 -39.87 30.51 29.31
CA ALA A 590 -38.63 31.17 29.69
C ALA A 590 -38.02 31.93 28.49
N ASP A 591 -37.73 33.22 28.66
CA ASP A 591 -37.47 34.19 27.59
C ASP A 591 -36.11 33.99 26.86
N SER A 592 -36.02 32.93 26.05
CA SER A 592 -34.80 32.53 25.32
C SER A 592 -35.07 31.52 24.18
N PRO A 593 -35.39 31.98 22.95
CA PRO A 593 -35.80 31.14 21.80
C PRO A 593 -34.75 30.19 21.19
N SER A 594 -33.81 29.63 21.97
CA SER A 594 -32.67 28.83 21.47
C SER A 594 -32.15 27.80 22.47
N ALA A 595 -33.01 27.26 23.34
CA ALA A 595 -32.65 26.21 24.31
C ALA A 595 -33.34 24.84 24.05
N VAL A 596 -34.31 24.80 23.13
CA VAL A 596 -35.11 23.62 22.79
C VAL A 596 -34.88 23.26 21.32
N LEU A 597 -34.58 21.98 21.04
CA LEU A 597 -34.44 21.44 19.68
C LEU A 597 -35.43 20.30 19.45
N ASP A 598 -36.16 20.34 18.33
CA ASP A 598 -36.99 19.23 17.87
C ASP A 598 -36.13 18.23 17.08
N ALA A 599 -35.99 17.02 17.61
CA ALA A 599 -35.20 15.94 17.02
C ALA A 599 -35.65 15.56 15.61
N PHE A 600 -36.93 15.73 15.26
CA PHE A 600 -37.45 15.43 13.92
C PHE A 600 -37.13 16.53 12.89
N ARG A 601 -36.63 17.69 13.33
CA ARG A 601 -36.23 18.82 12.47
C ARG A 601 -34.71 18.99 12.33
N LEU A 602 -33.93 18.09 12.94
CA LEU A 602 -32.45 18.09 12.86
C LEU A 602 -31.94 17.41 11.57
N GLU A 603 -32.12 18.09 10.43
CA GLU A 603 -31.54 17.65 9.15
C GLU A 603 -30.01 17.85 9.07
N GLN A 604 -29.44 18.69 9.94
CA GLN A 604 -28.06 19.19 9.89
C GLN A 604 -27.46 19.34 11.30
N ALA A 605 -26.14 19.50 11.39
CA ALA A 605 -25.46 19.75 12.66
C ALA A 605 -25.72 21.18 13.17
N VAL A 606 -26.08 21.30 14.46
CA VAL A 606 -26.34 22.58 15.14
C VAL A 606 -25.18 22.90 16.08
N THR A 607 -24.71 24.16 16.04
CA THR A 607 -23.68 24.66 16.97
C THR A 607 -24.33 25.37 18.15
N ILE A 608 -23.98 24.97 19.38
CA ILE A 608 -24.47 25.59 20.61
C ILE A 608 -23.29 26.33 21.27
N CYS A 609 -23.46 27.63 21.52
CA CYS A 609 -22.42 28.49 22.10
C CYS A 609 -22.83 28.98 23.49
N GLY A 610 -21.89 28.98 24.45
CA GLY A 610 -22.07 29.61 25.77
C GLY A 610 -23.11 28.96 26.70
N ARG A 611 -23.74 27.86 26.30
CA ARG A 611 -24.75 27.11 27.09
C ARG A 611 -24.23 25.72 27.41
N ASN A 612 -24.57 25.25 28.61
CA ASN A 612 -24.16 23.95 29.18
C ASN A 612 -25.36 23.00 29.40
N VAL A 613 -26.54 23.38 28.91
CA VAL A 613 -27.79 22.61 28.96
C VAL A 613 -28.55 22.82 27.64
N LEU A 614 -29.22 21.76 27.19
CA LEU A 614 -30.06 21.67 25.99
C LEU A 614 -31.30 20.83 26.35
N TYR A 615 -32.46 21.21 25.83
CA TYR A 615 -33.66 20.38 25.83
C TYR A 615 -33.88 19.81 24.41
N LEU A 616 -34.04 18.50 24.30
CA LEU A 616 -34.34 17.80 23.05
C LEU A 616 -35.76 17.22 23.11
N THR A 617 -36.62 17.61 22.19
CA THR A 617 -37.99 17.10 22.09
C THR A 617 -38.13 16.10 20.94
N ALA A 618 -38.93 15.07 21.16
CA ALA A 618 -39.41 14.11 20.17
C ALA A 618 -40.89 13.82 20.49
N LYS A 619 -41.65 13.29 19.51
CA LYS A 619 -43.11 13.07 19.60
C LYS A 619 -43.64 12.63 20.98
N ASP A 620 -42.94 11.68 21.61
CA ASP A 620 -43.37 11.00 22.83
C ASP A 620 -42.36 11.13 23.98
N SER A 621 -41.38 12.06 23.90
CA SER A 621 -40.28 12.17 24.88
C SER A 621 -39.61 13.54 24.91
N VAL A 622 -39.24 13.99 26.11
CA VAL A 622 -38.55 15.26 26.37
C VAL A 622 -37.30 14.98 27.19
N LEU A 623 -36.13 15.39 26.69
CA LEU A 623 -34.84 15.01 27.24
C LEU A 623 -34.02 16.27 27.58
N GLU A 624 -33.83 16.53 28.88
CA GLU A 624 -32.82 17.48 29.35
C GLU A 624 -31.44 16.83 29.19
N ILE A 625 -30.51 17.57 28.60
CA ILE A 625 -29.13 17.17 28.32
C ILE A 625 -28.23 18.27 28.86
N GLY A 626 -27.26 17.96 29.72
CA GLY A 626 -26.31 18.95 30.21
C GLY A 626 -24.87 18.44 30.27
N TRP A 627 -23.91 19.37 30.29
CA TRP A 627 -22.48 19.06 30.30
C TRP A 627 -21.66 20.12 31.06
N ARG A 628 -20.51 19.72 31.59
CA ARG A 628 -19.58 20.59 32.30
C ARG A 628 -18.14 20.13 32.10
N ALA A 629 -17.25 21.06 31.74
CA ALA A 629 -15.81 20.79 31.73
C ALA A 629 -15.25 20.79 33.16
N VAL A 630 -14.63 19.70 33.56
CA VAL A 630 -14.05 19.47 34.89
C VAL A 630 -12.53 19.40 34.77
N ALA A 631 -11.79 19.93 35.74
CA ALA A 631 -10.34 19.80 35.74
C ALA A 631 -9.92 18.33 35.73
N ASN A 632 -8.79 18.01 35.09
CA ASN A 632 -8.26 16.65 35.16
C ASN A 632 -7.73 16.46 36.58
N ASP A 633 -8.25 15.46 37.29
CA ASP A 633 -7.85 15.15 38.65
C ASP A 633 -6.34 14.82 38.71
N SER A 634 -5.53 15.79 39.11
CA SER A 634 -4.10 15.58 39.38
C SER A 634 -3.96 14.59 40.53
N ALA A 635 -3.15 13.55 40.34
CA ALA A 635 -2.97 12.49 41.34
C ALA A 635 -2.34 13.05 42.63
N PHE A 636 -3.18 13.47 43.57
CA PHE A 636 -2.77 13.82 44.92
C PHE A 636 -2.52 12.54 45.71
N GLN A 637 -1.40 12.51 46.42
CA GLN A 637 -1.03 11.37 47.24
C GLN A 637 -2.02 11.21 48.39
N ARG A 638 -2.50 9.98 48.61
CA ARG A 638 -2.84 9.56 49.98
C ARG A 638 -1.53 9.35 50.74
N VAL A 639 -1.00 10.45 51.26
CA VAL A 639 -0.20 10.40 52.48
C VAL A 639 -1.13 9.96 53.63
N ARG A 640 -0.51 9.44 54.66
CA ARG A 640 -1.10 8.79 55.82
C ARG A 640 -1.52 9.82 56.89
N ASP A 641 -2.37 9.35 57.80
CA ASP A 641 -2.63 9.85 59.16
C ASP A 641 -3.25 11.28 59.25
N ASP A 642 -4.20 11.60 60.12
CA ASP A 642 -4.91 10.81 61.16
C ASP A 642 -6.38 10.52 60.79
#